data_AF-A0A7Y1V5X4-F1
#
_entry.id   AF-A0A7Y1V5X4-F1
#
_cell.length_a   1.000
_cell.length_b   1.000
_cell.length_c   1.000
_cell.angle_alpha   90.00
_cell.angle_beta   90.00
_cell.angle_gamma   90.00
#
_symmetry.space_group_name_H-M   'P 1'
#
loop_
_entity.id
_entity.type
_entity.pdbx_description
1 polymer ?
#
loop_
_entity_poly.entity_id
_entity_poly.type
_entity_poly.pdbx_seq_one_letter_code
_entity_poly.pdbx_strand_id
1 'polypeptide(L)'
;MKISRRSHFRLLLMAGLSTISPLVLERPGKALDLLEKAGNADSEAERYLVLKELLAANTLDKEIKAQLEALVSLSDQWINGKEKYATMYAGSGISDAYLCGFFTGRVSPDKWLIEQIDERSPLYPMNAFYQARMLIAEVIERGELSQVPAEKKRYYDRARVLLQIAAQAYPNNELIQIYLGKRMPWNLSIAEVPAAPQWAAHQRTAIMRLRNILIWWVENRQTADGQFGGGWGDDVEMWRKWIPILLAFEDPPIEAGQRKLAEGLFATDRIKNGYSNKITDVEHTAEDTGDSITSMMHISANDSIWQSRALDLIDLMGNKWTGINKRGFLQFKSTYFTAEEIDLSPRKACDSVYHPRAIQPALLLWQRTKNKDIGNLVTAWMDTWVDATMRHAKGKPAGILPSTIHWPDGEPGGLTTTWWKPGNYTSNPLYVWPSAMPMMLDTLLLTWHMTSDDKYLIPLKAMTDHFNKHRDQIGEDEPEGSLEWCVSKMSSFLPMALAKYRFLSNDTSYDDLLIANADGYLTFRITGDKSELVTTMQNQALALSYNEVVFKEEVRWTDRVFRFHRAYLNEYLDEPIPDFDPTFLYQSISGNIGSALYFPITAVRWHTPAKDFAALVVEANNEAFIAELFHFGTEARTLEASFFLLKEGSYSIQITANSQTIDHQNITIGSSAPRLKLTLPPQKVIRLSIQY
;
A
#
# COMPACT_ATOMS: atom_id res chain seq x y z
N MET A 1 -30.58 -32.24 28.73
CA MET A 1 -30.07 -33.62 28.73
C MET A 1 -28.77 -33.67 27.92
N LYS A 2 -27.64 -33.96 28.57
CA LYS A 2 -26.31 -34.15 27.97
C LYS A 2 -26.24 -35.52 27.29
N ILE A 3 -25.47 -35.62 26.19
CA ILE A 3 -24.64 -36.73 25.63
C ILE A 3 -24.24 -36.22 24.23
N SER A 4 -23.04 -35.73 23.87
CA SER A 4 -21.63 -36.15 24.00
C SER A 4 -21.04 -36.49 22.61
N ARG A 5 -20.19 -35.57 22.12
CA ARG A 5 -19.22 -35.73 21.01
C ARG A 5 -18.27 -36.90 21.30
N ARG A 6 -18.21 -37.92 20.44
CA ARG A 6 -17.05 -38.83 20.16
C ARG A 6 -17.54 -40.08 19.42
N SER A 7 -17.59 -40.06 18.08
CA SER A 7 -17.68 -41.30 17.26
C SER A 7 -17.82 -41.06 15.75
N HIS A 8 -17.10 -40.11 15.14
CA HIS A 8 -17.06 -40.00 13.66
C HIS A 8 -15.64 -39.90 13.07
N PHE A 9 -14.60 -40.19 13.86
CA PHE A 9 -13.19 -40.03 13.46
C PHE A 9 -12.42 -41.35 13.29
N ARG A 10 -13.08 -42.47 12.95
CA ARG A 10 -12.41 -43.79 12.90
C ARG A 10 -12.70 -44.69 11.71
N LEU A 11 -13.30 -44.18 10.63
CA LEU A 11 -13.63 -45.02 9.47
C LEU A 11 -13.20 -44.39 8.14
N LEU A 12 -11.89 -44.17 7.98
CA LEU A 12 -11.24 -43.95 6.66
C LEU A 12 -9.73 -44.24 6.69
N LEU A 13 -9.26 -45.04 7.66
CA LEU A 13 -7.83 -45.29 7.93
C LEU A 13 -7.41 -46.75 7.70
N MET A 14 -8.19 -47.56 6.97
CA MET A 14 -7.99 -49.02 6.88
C MET A 14 -8.28 -49.62 5.49
N ALA A 15 -7.97 -48.91 4.40
CA ALA A 15 -7.96 -49.52 3.07
C ALA A 15 -6.98 -48.79 2.14
N GLY A 16 -5.73 -49.25 2.10
CA GLY A 16 -4.70 -48.68 1.23
C GLY A 16 -3.26 -49.07 1.59
N LEU A 17 -3.02 -50.17 2.31
CA LEU A 17 -1.69 -50.77 2.41
C LEU A 17 -1.46 -51.66 1.18
N SER A 18 -1.22 -51.03 0.04
CA SER A 18 -0.62 -51.69 -1.12
C SER A 18 0.88 -51.39 -1.10
N THR A 19 1.64 -52.46 -0.91
CA THR A 19 3.10 -52.58 -0.93
C THR A 19 3.76 -51.69 -2.00
N ILE A 20 4.49 -50.67 -1.55
CA ILE A 20 5.48 -49.96 -2.36
C ILE A 20 6.59 -50.97 -2.68
N SER A 21 6.78 -51.29 -3.96
CA SER A 21 7.98 -52.00 -4.42
C SER A 21 9.18 -51.08 -4.27
N PRO A 22 10.29 -51.51 -3.62
CA PRO A 22 11.50 -50.72 -3.59
C PRO A 22 12.14 -50.78 -4.97
N LEU A 23 12.07 -49.68 -5.72
CA LEU A 23 12.94 -49.46 -6.86
C LEU A 23 14.37 -49.39 -6.32
N VAL A 24 15.22 -50.32 -6.76
CA VAL A 24 16.61 -50.47 -6.31
C VAL A 24 17.43 -49.32 -6.89
N LEU A 25 17.61 -48.26 -6.07
CA LEU A 25 18.68 -47.28 -6.20
C LEU A 25 19.90 -47.82 -5.43
N GLU A 26 21.00 -48.15 -6.11
CA GLU A 26 22.25 -48.45 -5.41
C GLU A 26 22.89 -47.15 -4.88
N ARG A 27 23.11 -47.15 -3.55
CA ARG A 27 23.38 -46.03 -2.59
C ARG A 27 22.16 -45.15 -2.23
N PRO A 28 21.14 -45.72 -1.56
CA PRO A 28 19.93 -45.00 -1.14
C PRO A 28 20.16 -43.88 -0.12
N GLY A 29 21.27 -43.88 0.65
CA GLY A 29 21.53 -42.84 1.67
C GLY A 29 21.71 -41.45 1.05
N LYS A 30 22.73 -41.25 0.22
CA LYS A 30 23.15 -39.90 -0.18
C LYS A 30 22.08 -39.10 -0.94
N ALA A 31 21.30 -39.73 -1.83
CA ALA A 31 20.27 -39.03 -2.60
C ALA A 31 19.07 -38.63 -1.72
N LEU A 32 18.65 -39.51 -0.80
CA LEU A 32 17.61 -39.20 0.18
C LEU A 32 18.09 -38.15 1.18
N ASP A 33 19.34 -38.24 1.64
CA ASP A 33 19.95 -37.24 2.54
C ASP A 33 19.98 -35.85 1.89
N LEU A 34 20.33 -35.77 0.60
CA LEU A 34 20.31 -34.50 -0.14
C LEU A 34 18.90 -33.96 -0.35
N LEU A 35 17.91 -34.82 -0.60
CA LEU A 35 16.52 -34.41 -0.72
C LEU A 35 15.95 -33.92 0.62
N GLU A 36 16.24 -34.63 1.71
CA GLU A 36 15.87 -34.21 3.07
C GLU A 36 16.55 -32.89 3.44
N LYS A 37 17.84 -32.74 3.10
CA LYS A 37 18.58 -31.49 3.30
C LYS A 37 17.97 -30.34 2.49
N ALA A 38 17.64 -30.55 1.22
CA ALA A 38 16.97 -29.54 0.41
C ALA A 38 15.61 -29.14 1.01
N GLY A 39 14.84 -30.14 1.43
CA GLY A 39 13.53 -29.95 2.03
C GLY A 39 13.57 -29.19 3.35
N ASN A 40 14.61 -29.42 4.17
CA ASN A 40 14.81 -28.73 5.44
C ASN A 40 15.74 -27.50 5.35
N ALA A 41 16.11 -27.06 4.15
CA ALA A 41 17.00 -25.91 3.99
C ALA A 41 16.38 -24.61 4.52
N ASP A 42 17.19 -23.81 5.22
CA ASP A 42 16.77 -22.57 5.89
C ASP A 42 16.55 -21.41 4.90
N SER A 43 17.05 -21.55 3.68
CA SER A 43 16.90 -20.55 2.62
C SER A 43 16.62 -21.18 1.25
N GLU A 44 15.99 -20.41 0.36
CA GLU A 44 15.80 -20.83 -1.03
C GLU A 44 17.13 -21.00 -1.77
N ALA A 45 18.14 -20.17 -1.47
CA ALA A 45 19.47 -20.26 -2.07
C ALA A 45 20.16 -21.58 -1.72
N GLU A 46 20.13 -21.98 -0.44
CA GLU A 46 20.66 -23.27 -0.03
C GLU A 46 19.90 -24.41 -0.70
N ARG A 47 18.56 -24.37 -0.69
CA ARG A 47 17.71 -25.38 -1.33
C ARG A 47 18.08 -25.57 -2.80
N TYR A 48 18.19 -24.48 -3.55
CA TYR A 48 18.57 -24.51 -4.97
C TYR A 48 19.92 -25.20 -5.19
N LEU A 49 20.93 -24.87 -4.38
CA LEU A 49 22.27 -25.48 -4.47
C LEU A 49 22.24 -26.98 -4.16
N VAL A 50 21.50 -27.39 -3.12
CA VAL A 50 21.37 -28.80 -2.75
C VAL A 50 20.60 -29.59 -3.81
N LEU A 51 19.52 -29.02 -4.38
CA LEU A 51 18.79 -29.65 -5.48
C LEU A 51 19.65 -29.81 -6.73
N LYS A 52 20.54 -28.85 -7.02
CA LYS A 52 21.54 -28.98 -8.10
C LYS A 52 22.58 -30.07 -7.81
N GLU A 53 23.05 -30.17 -6.57
CA GLU A 53 23.95 -31.26 -6.17
C GLU A 53 23.27 -32.62 -6.37
N LEU A 54 22.00 -32.73 -5.95
CA LEU A 54 21.20 -33.94 -6.15
C LEU A 54 21.04 -34.27 -7.64
N LEU A 55 20.79 -33.26 -8.49
CA LEU A 55 20.64 -33.45 -9.93
C LEU A 55 21.93 -33.91 -10.62
N ALA A 56 23.08 -33.45 -10.11
CA ALA A 56 24.40 -33.86 -10.60
C ALA A 56 24.80 -35.28 -10.17
N ALA A 57 24.09 -35.89 -9.21
CA ALA A 57 24.34 -37.27 -8.82
C ALA A 57 23.86 -38.23 -9.92
N ASN A 58 24.78 -39.01 -10.49
CA ASN A 58 24.51 -39.98 -11.57
C ASN A 58 23.71 -41.22 -11.12
N THR A 59 23.04 -41.17 -9.98
CA THR A 59 22.35 -42.31 -9.36
C THR A 59 20.84 -42.29 -9.53
N LEU A 60 20.25 -41.21 -10.06
CA LEU A 60 18.80 -41.09 -10.24
C LEU A 60 18.32 -41.81 -11.49
N ASP A 61 17.15 -42.45 -11.43
CA ASP A 61 16.47 -42.96 -12.62
C ASP A 61 16.04 -41.80 -13.54
N LYS A 62 15.77 -42.12 -14.81
CA LYS A 62 15.52 -41.12 -15.85
C LYS A 62 14.27 -40.27 -15.57
N GLU A 63 13.23 -40.87 -14.98
CA GLU A 63 11.97 -40.18 -14.72
C GLU A 63 12.10 -39.20 -13.55
N ILE A 64 12.66 -39.66 -12.42
CA ILE A 64 12.96 -38.82 -11.27
C ILE A 64 13.96 -37.72 -11.62
N LYS A 65 14.93 -38.00 -12.49
CA LYS A 65 15.85 -36.97 -12.99
C LYS A 65 15.11 -35.86 -13.74
N ALA A 66 14.20 -36.19 -14.66
CA ALA A 66 13.43 -35.18 -15.39
C ALA A 66 12.48 -34.38 -14.48
N GLN A 67 11.88 -35.03 -13.49
CA GLN A 67 11.09 -34.38 -12.44
C GLN A 67 11.96 -33.40 -11.62
N LEU A 68 13.16 -33.82 -11.23
CA LEU A 68 14.10 -32.99 -10.48
C LEU A 68 14.61 -31.81 -11.32
N GLU A 69 14.84 -31.98 -12.62
CA GLU A 69 15.18 -30.88 -13.53
C GLU A 69 14.10 -29.78 -13.52
N ALA A 70 12.83 -30.16 -13.52
CA ALA A 70 11.72 -29.21 -13.42
C ALA A 70 11.70 -28.49 -12.05
N LEU A 71 11.91 -29.20 -10.94
CA LEU A 71 12.00 -28.59 -9.61
C LEU A 71 13.22 -27.67 -9.46
N VAL A 72 14.38 -28.06 -9.99
CA VAL A 72 15.58 -27.22 -10.02
C VAL A 72 15.31 -25.96 -10.83
N SER A 73 14.62 -26.06 -11.97
CA SER A 73 14.23 -24.90 -12.78
C SER A 73 13.24 -23.98 -12.06
N LEU A 74 12.31 -24.53 -11.29
CA LEU A 74 11.38 -23.75 -10.47
C LEU A 74 12.11 -23.03 -9.33
N SER A 75 12.96 -23.74 -8.60
CA SER A 75 13.80 -23.15 -7.53
C SER A 75 14.73 -22.07 -8.11
N ASP A 76 15.30 -22.29 -9.30
CA ASP A 76 16.15 -21.30 -9.98
C ASP A 76 15.43 -20.00 -10.28
N GLN A 77 14.20 -20.07 -10.81
CA GLN A 77 13.37 -18.88 -11.05
C GLN A 77 12.99 -18.19 -9.75
N TRP A 78 12.79 -18.94 -8.67
CA TRP A 78 12.43 -18.40 -7.37
C TRP A 78 13.55 -17.59 -6.71
N ILE A 79 14.78 -18.12 -6.69
CA ILE A 79 15.93 -17.44 -6.06
C ILE A 79 16.69 -16.51 -7.01
N ASN A 80 16.95 -16.94 -8.25
CA ASN A 80 17.82 -16.23 -9.20
C ASN A 80 17.01 -15.42 -10.23
N GLY A 81 15.75 -15.09 -9.90
CA GLY A 81 14.85 -14.30 -10.74
C GLY A 81 15.48 -12.99 -11.22
N LYS A 82 16.09 -12.25 -10.29
CA LYS A 82 16.75 -10.96 -10.56
C LYS A 82 17.94 -11.12 -11.51
N GLU A 83 18.84 -12.06 -11.21
CA GLU A 83 20.11 -12.20 -11.91
C GLU A 83 19.97 -12.82 -13.30
N LYS A 84 18.98 -13.70 -13.51
CA LYS A 84 18.84 -14.50 -14.74
C LYS A 84 17.61 -14.18 -15.57
N TYR A 85 16.51 -13.75 -14.94
CA TYR A 85 15.19 -13.69 -15.57
C TYR A 85 14.62 -12.27 -15.68
N ALA A 86 15.22 -11.27 -15.03
CA ALA A 86 14.73 -9.88 -15.08
C ALA A 86 14.61 -9.31 -16.50
N THR A 87 15.50 -9.68 -17.43
CA THR A 87 15.44 -9.22 -18.83
C THR A 87 14.50 -10.03 -19.71
N MET A 88 14.23 -11.30 -19.37
CA MET A 88 13.25 -12.14 -20.08
C MET A 88 11.83 -11.60 -19.91
N TYR A 89 11.60 -10.96 -18.77
CA TYR A 89 10.36 -10.35 -18.35
C TYR A 89 10.44 -8.83 -18.51
N ALA A 90 10.92 -8.33 -19.65
CA ALA A 90 10.92 -6.90 -19.94
C ALA A 90 10.09 -6.62 -21.21
N GLY A 91 9.03 -5.82 -21.10
CA GLY A 91 8.22 -5.32 -22.23
C GLY A 91 6.97 -6.14 -22.61
N SER A 92 6.52 -7.05 -21.75
CA SER A 92 5.43 -8.01 -21.96
C SER A 92 4.08 -7.62 -21.34
N GLY A 93 4.03 -6.64 -20.42
CA GLY A 93 2.85 -6.44 -19.55
C GLY A 93 2.94 -7.26 -18.27
N ILE A 94 1.92 -8.04 -17.87
CA ILE A 94 1.92 -8.79 -16.58
C ILE A 94 3.08 -9.81 -16.49
N SER A 95 3.64 -10.23 -17.62
CA SER A 95 4.89 -11.01 -17.65
C SER A 95 6.16 -10.18 -17.43
N ASP A 96 6.09 -8.93 -16.97
CA ASP A 96 7.28 -8.13 -16.65
C ASP A 96 7.81 -8.30 -15.23
N ALA A 97 7.24 -9.27 -14.51
CA ALA A 97 7.50 -9.51 -13.11
C ALA A 97 8.36 -10.77 -12.92
N TYR A 98 9.67 -10.62 -12.73
CA TYR A 98 10.55 -11.78 -12.53
C TYR A 98 10.27 -12.55 -11.23
N LEU A 99 9.54 -11.96 -10.26
CA LEU A 99 9.19 -12.62 -9.01
C LEU A 99 8.03 -13.61 -9.15
N CYS A 100 7.10 -13.37 -10.08
CA CYS A 100 5.83 -14.11 -10.18
C CYS A 100 5.48 -14.61 -11.59
N GLY A 101 6.02 -14.01 -12.65
CA GLY A 101 5.62 -14.25 -14.04
C GLY A 101 5.76 -15.71 -14.52
N PHE A 102 6.58 -16.52 -13.85
CA PHE A 102 6.73 -17.94 -14.17
C PHE A 102 5.53 -18.81 -13.75
N PHE A 103 4.72 -18.37 -12.77
CA PHE A 103 3.55 -19.11 -12.28
C PHE A 103 2.22 -18.37 -12.37
N THR A 104 2.22 -17.04 -12.56
CA THR A 104 1.00 -16.23 -12.59
C THR A 104 -0.05 -16.80 -13.55
N GLY A 105 -1.24 -17.10 -13.02
CA GLY A 105 -2.37 -17.66 -13.78
C GLY A 105 -2.16 -19.09 -14.30
N ARG A 106 -1.06 -19.75 -13.93
CA ARG A 106 -0.72 -21.12 -14.36
C ARG A 106 -1.03 -22.18 -13.31
N VAL A 107 -1.27 -21.77 -12.07
CA VAL A 107 -1.58 -22.64 -10.94
C VAL A 107 -3.01 -22.45 -10.46
N SER A 108 -3.63 -23.53 -9.97
CA SER A 108 -4.91 -23.50 -9.27
C SER A 108 -5.01 -24.71 -8.33
N PRO A 109 -6.04 -24.83 -7.50
CA PRO A 109 -6.23 -26.01 -6.64
C PRO A 109 -6.24 -27.33 -7.39
N ASP A 110 -6.64 -27.31 -8.67
CA ASP A 110 -6.73 -28.49 -9.53
C ASP A 110 -5.61 -28.57 -10.58
N LYS A 111 -4.79 -27.51 -10.70
CA LYS A 111 -3.74 -27.40 -11.72
C LYS A 111 -2.38 -27.16 -11.09
N TRP A 112 -1.50 -28.13 -11.28
CA TRP A 112 -0.11 -28.08 -10.82
C TRP A 112 0.78 -27.35 -11.82
N LEU A 113 1.80 -26.66 -11.33
CA LEU A 113 2.83 -26.12 -12.22
C LEU A 113 3.69 -27.24 -12.83
N ILE A 114 4.02 -28.26 -12.03
CA ILE A 114 4.81 -29.43 -12.41
C ILE A 114 3.93 -30.67 -12.26
N GLU A 115 3.17 -31.00 -13.30
CA GLU A 115 2.16 -32.09 -13.29
C GLU A 115 2.79 -33.48 -13.25
N GLN A 116 4.03 -33.63 -13.71
CA GLN A 116 4.73 -34.91 -13.77
C GLN A 116 5.16 -35.46 -12.39
N ILE A 117 5.07 -34.67 -11.31
CA ILE A 117 5.41 -35.09 -9.94
C ILE A 117 4.12 -35.37 -9.16
N ASP A 118 3.72 -36.63 -9.11
CA ASP A 118 2.57 -37.10 -8.32
C ASP A 118 2.98 -37.72 -6.98
N GLU A 119 2.00 -38.15 -6.17
CA GLU A 119 2.16 -38.70 -4.82
C GLU A 119 3.09 -39.90 -4.71
N ARG A 120 3.39 -40.59 -5.83
CA ARG A 120 4.31 -41.73 -5.87
C ARG A 120 5.77 -41.30 -6.00
N SER A 121 6.02 -40.06 -6.42
CA SER A 121 7.37 -39.51 -6.55
C SER A 121 7.94 -39.13 -5.17
N PRO A 122 9.21 -39.46 -4.87
CA PRO A 122 9.88 -38.95 -3.66
C PRO A 122 9.98 -37.42 -3.64
N LEU A 123 9.88 -36.76 -4.79
CA LEU A 123 9.93 -35.30 -4.93
C LEU A 123 8.58 -34.62 -4.63
N TYR A 124 7.51 -35.40 -4.40
CA TYR A 124 6.17 -34.86 -4.19
C TYR A 124 6.05 -33.88 -3.01
N PRO A 125 6.64 -34.13 -1.83
CA PRO A 125 6.56 -33.16 -0.73
C PRO A 125 7.19 -31.81 -1.08
N MET A 126 8.27 -31.81 -1.86
CA MET A 126 8.89 -30.56 -2.36
C MET A 126 8.00 -29.86 -3.38
N ASN A 127 7.41 -30.60 -4.33
CA ASN A 127 6.46 -30.03 -5.29
C ASN A 127 5.22 -29.44 -4.58
N ALA A 128 4.69 -30.15 -3.58
CA ALA A 128 3.60 -29.68 -2.73
C ALA A 128 3.96 -28.37 -2.02
N PHE A 129 5.19 -28.24 -1.52
CA PHE A 129 5.65 -27.02 -0.88
C PHE A 129 5.63 -25.81 -1.83
N TYR A 130 6.22 -25.92 -3.02
CA TYR A 130 6.17 -24.82 -3.99
C TYR A 130 4.75 -24.52 -4.45
N GLN A 131 3.96 -25.54 -4.76
CA GLN A 131 2.58 -25.37 -5.18
C GLN A 131 1.77 -24.61 -4.12
N ALA A 132 1.93 -24.94 -2.83
CA ALA A 132 1.25 -24.25 -1.76
C ALA A 132 1.61 -22.76 -1.68
N ARG A 133 2.91 -22.42 -1.78
CA ARG A 133 3.38 -21.02 -1.76
C ARG A 133 2.78 -20.23 -2.92
N MET A 134 2.76 -20.80 -4.13
CA MET A 134 2.18 -20.15 -5.31
C MET A 134 0.66 -19.96 -5.19
N LEU A 135 -0.07 -20.96 -4.67
CA LEU A 135 -1.52 -20.85 -4.44
C LEU A 135 -1.86 -19.75 -3.43
N ILE A 136 -1.09 -19.63 -2.35
CA ILE A 136 -1.29 -18.56 -1.36
C ILE A 136 -1.00 -17.20 -2.00
N ALA A 137 0.10 -17.09 -2.74
CA ALA A 137 0.48 -15.85 -3.39
C ALA A 137 -0.58 -15.38 -4.42
N GLU A 138 -1.16 -16.28 -5.22
CA GLU A 138 -2.25 -15.95 -6.17
C GLU A 138 -3.47 -15.33 -5.47
N VAL A 139 -3.86 -15.83 -4.30
CA VAL A 139 -5.00 -15.27 -3.56
C VAL A 139 -4.65 -13.93 -2.93
N ILE A 140 -3.43 -13.75 -2.43
CA ILE A 140 -2.96 -12.49 -1.86
C ILE A 140 -3.05 -11.37 -2.90
N GLU A 141 -2.72 -11.68 -4.16
CA GLU A 141 -2.74 -10.74 -5.26
C GLU A 141 -4.14 -10.46 -5.79
N ARG A 142 -4.84 -11.53 -6.17
CA ARG A 142 -5.98 -11.38 -7.09
C ARG A 142 -7.26 -11.06 -6.35
N GLY A 143 -7.82 -9.90 -6.67
CA GLY A 143 -9.13 -9.46 -6.18
C GLY A 143 -10.23 -10.50 -6.47
N GLU A 144 -10.21 -11.14 -7.64
CA GLU A 144 -11.24 -12.12 -8.01
C GLU A 144 -11.22 -13.38 -7.14
N LEU A 145 -10.07 -13.70 -6.56
CA LEU A 145 -9.93 -14.84 -5.63
C LEU A 145 -10.21 -14.40 -4.19
N SER A 146 -9.57 -13.31 -3.74
CA SER A 146 -9.64 -12.86 -2.35
C SER A 146 -11.03 -12.34 -1.94
N GLN A 147 -11.78 -11.75 -2.86
CA GLN A 147 -13.11 -11.18 -2.59
C GLN A 147 -14.26 -12.20 -2.73
N VAL A 148 -13.97 -13.41 -3.20
CA VAL A 148 -14.95 -14.49 -3.31
C VAL A 148 -14.65 -15.53 -2.22
N PRO A 149 -15.39 -15.54 -1.09
CA PRO A 149 -15.05 -16.37 0.07
C PRO A 149 -14.87 -17.85 -0.24
N ALA A 150 -15.67 -18.39 -1.17
CA ALA A 150 -15.58 -19.78 -1.60
C ALA A 150 -14.26 -20.08 -2.33
N GLU A 151 -13.83 -19.22 -3.26
CA GLU A 151 -12.57 -19.39 -3.97
C GLU A 151 -11.37 -19.14 -3.05
N LYS A 152 -11.40 -18.07 -2.24
CA LYS A 152 -10.38 -17.82 -1.21
C LYS A 152 -10.15 -19.06 -0.33
N LYS A 153 -11.23 -19.61 0.22
CA LYS A 153 -11.18 -20.80 1.08
C LYS A 153 -10.64 -22.02 0.32
N ARG A 154 -11.09 -22.23 -0.91
CA ARG A 154 -10.66 -23.36 -1.75
C ARG A 154 -9.15 -23.35 -1.99
N TYR A 155 -8.58 -22.20 -2.34
CA TYR A 155 -7.14 -22.06 -2.57
C TYR A 155 -6.34 -22.24 -1.30
N TYR A 156 -6.71 -21.55 -0.21
CA TYR A 156 -5.96 -21.64 1.04
C TYR A 156 -6.05 -23.01 1.70
N ASP A 157 -7.22 -23.65 1.71
CA ASP A 157 -7.35 -25.00 2.27
C ASP A 157 -6.51 -26.01 1.48
N ARG A 158 -6.50 -25.91 0.14
CA ARG A 158 -5.63 -26.75 -0.69
C ARG A 158 -4.16 -26.50 -0.37
N ALA A 159 -3.74 -25.24 -0.29
CA ALA A 159 -2.37 -24.88 0.06
C ALA A 159 -1.97 -25.41 1.45
N ARG A 160 -2.86 -25.32 2.44
CA ARG A 160 -2.64 -25.83 3.81
C ARG A 160 -2.44 -27.35 3.84
N VAL A 161 -3.22 -28.11 3.08
CA VAL A 161 -3.02 -29.57 2.95
C VAL A 161 -1.65 -29.88 2.35
N LEU A 162 -1.25 -29.15 1.31
CA LEU A 162 0.05 -29.33 0.67
C LEU A 162 1.21 -28.94 1.61
N LEU A 163 1.06 -27.89 2.41
CA LEU A 163 2.01 -27.52 3.46
C LEU A 163 2.14 -28.58 4.54
N GLN A 164 1.04 -29.25 4.93
CA GLN A 164 1.08 -30.34 5.91
C GLN A 164 1.84 -31.55 5.37
N ILE A 165 1.67 -31.89 4.09
CA ILE A 165 2.45 -32.94 3.42
C ILE A 165 3.95 -32.58 3.45
N ALA A 166 4.29 -31.34 3.07
CA ALA A 166 5.66 -30.87 3.10
C ALA A 166 6.24 -30.85 4.53
N ALA A 167 5.47 -30.42 5.53
CA ALA A 167 5.89 -30.37 6.94
C ALA A 167 6.16 -31.76 7.53
N GLN A 168 5.40 -32.79 7.12
CA GLN A 168 5.64 -34.17 7.55
C GLN A 168 6.95 -34.71 6.99
N ALA A 169 7.30 -34.36 5.75
CA ALA A 169 8.56 -34.76 5.13
C ALA A 169 9.75 -33.94 5.63
N TYR A 170 9.54 -32.65 5.92
CA TYR A 170 10.58 -31.68 6.25
C TYR A 170 10.26 -30.91 7.55
N PRO A 171 10.28 -31.60 8.71
CA PRO A 171 9.82 -31.03 9.98
C PRO A 171 10.69 -29.88 10.51
N ASN A 172 11.95 -29.78 10.05
CA ASN A 172 12.88 -28.74 10.49
C ASN A 172 12.83 -27.49 9.60
N ASN A 173 12.09 -27.50 8.49
CA ASN A 173 11.96 -26.33 7.63
C ASN A 173 11.13 -25.22 8.32
N GLU A 174 11.80 -24.16 8.76
CA GLU A 174 11.15 -23.05 9.47
C GLU A 174 10.13 -22.31 8.61
N LEU A 175 10.39 -22.16 7.31
CA LEU A 175 9.50 -21.46 6.39
C LEU A 175 8.15 -22.18 6.26
N ILE A 176 8.14 -23.50 6.14
CA ILE A 176 6.90 -24.29 6.15
C ILE A 176 6.11 -24.03 7.45
N GLN A 177 6.82 -23.97 8.59
CA GLN A 177 6.17 -23.70 9.87
C GLN A 177 5.61 -22.29 9.96
N ILE A 178 6.27 -21.27 9.39
CA ILE A 178 5.75 -19.91 9.26
C ILE A 178 4.42 -19.92 8.48
N TYR A 179 4.39 -20.57 7.31
CA TYR A 179 3.18 -20.73 6.51
C TYR A 179 2.06 -21.48 7.25
N LEU A 180 2.42 -22.34 8.21
CA LEU A 180 1.48 -23.09 9.02
C LEU A 180 1.02 -22.36 10.29
N GLY A 181 1.58 -21.19 10.62
CA GLY A 181 1.15 -20.37 11.76
C GLY A 181 2.20 -20.13 12.85
N LYS A 182 3.40 -20.72 12.73
CA LYS A 182 4.47 -20.54 13.71
C LYS A 182 5.01 -19.10 13.60
N ARG A 183 4.97 -18.34 14.70
CA ARG A 183 5.51 -16.98 14.78
C ARG A 183 7.03 -17.02 15.01
N MET A 184 7.82 -16.68 14.00
CA MET A 184 9.28 -16.56 14.10
C MET A 184 9.68 -15.11 14.43
N PRO A 185 10.36 -14.85 15.57
CA PRO A 185 10.82 -13.50 15.89
C PRO A 185 11.92 -13.06 14.89
N TRP A 186 12.01 -11.75 14.64
CA TRP A 186 13.07 -11.18 13.82
C TRP A 186 14.44 -11.29 14.50
N ASN A 187 15.50 -11.37 13.69
CA ASN A 187 16.88 -11.38 14.18
C ASN A 187 17.43 -9.96 14.48
N LEU A 188 16.68 -8.90 14.19
CA LEU A 188 17.06 -7.52 14.51
C LEU A 188 16.85 -7.22 16.00
N SER A 189 17.94 -7.17 16.75
CA SER A 189 17.94 -6.72 18.15
C SER A 189 17.90 -5.19 18.24
N ILE A 190 16.95 -4.66 19.00
CA ILE A 190 16.82 -3.22 19.29
C ILE A 190 16.97 -3.05 20.80
N ALA A 191 18.06 -2.41 21.22
CA ALA A 191 18.35 -2.22 22.64
C ALA A 191 17.29 -1.34 23.31
N GLU A 192 16.80 -1.79 24.46
CA GLU A 192 15.91 -1.02 25.32
C GLU A 192 16.63 0.21 25.88
N VAL A 193 15.91 1.33 25.95
CA VAL A 193 16.37 2.57 26.57
C VAL A 193 15.33 2.92 27.64
N PRO A 194 15.59 2.65 28.94
CA PRO A 194 14.58 2.81 30.00
C PRO A 194 13.99 4.21 30.13
N ALA A 195 14.73 5.24 29.71
CA ALA A 195 14.27 6.63 29.71
C ALA A 195 13.28 6.95 28.57
N ALA A 196 13.13 6.08 27.58
CA ALA A 196 12.25 6.31 26.45
C ALA A 196 10.76 6.14 26.85
N PRO A 197 9.88 7.10 26.52
CA PRO A 197 8.45 6.89 26.70
C PRO A 197 7.95 5.78 25.76
N GLN A 198 6.87 5.08 26.17
CA GLN A 198 6.35 3.92 25.45
C GLN A 198 6.07 4.21 23.96
N TRP A 199 5.44 5.35 23.65
CA TRP A 199 5.18 5.75 22.26
C TRP A 199 6.47 5.81 21.44
N ALA A 200 7.56 6.34 22.00
CA ALA A 200 8.83 6.49 21.30
C ALA A 200 9.51 5.14 21.10
N ALA A 201 9.49 4.27 22.11
CA ALA A 201 10.07 2.93 22.03
C ALA A 201 9.37 2.07 20.97
N HIS A 202 8.04 2.09 20.92
CA HIS A 202 7.26 1.39 19.90
C HIS A 202 7.47 2.01 18.51
N GLN A 203 7.46 3.34 18.39
CA GLN A 203 7.71 4.02 17.12
C GLN A 203 9.10 3.69 16.57
N ARG A 204 10.16 3.74 17.41
CA ARG A 204 11.53 3.33 17.01
C ARG A 204 11.56 1.90 16.50
N THR A 205 10.89 0.98 17.20
CA THR A 205 10.83 -0.43 16.81
C THR A 205 10.20 -0.59 15.42
N ALA A 206 9.03 0.02 15.19
CA ALA A 206 8.36 -0.02 13.90
C ALA A 206 9.22 0.62 12.78
N ILE A 207 9.78 1.81 13.03
CA ILE A 207 10.65 2.55 12.09
C ILE A 207 11.88 1.74 11.71
N MET A 208 12.60 1.19 12.69
CA MET A 208 13.85 0.45 12.43
C MET A 208 13.59 -0.82 11.63
N ARG A 209 12.49 -1.50 11.91
CA ARG A 209 12.09 -2.71 11.17
C ARG A 209 11.58 -2.41 9.77
N LEU A 210 10.77 -1.36 9.61
CA LEU A 210 10.38 -0.86 8.29
C LEU A 210 11.62 -0.50 7.47
N ARG A 211 12.52 0.31 8.03
CA ARG A 211 13.78 0.68 7.35
C ARG A 211 14.59 -0.55 6.94
N ASN A 212 14.67 -1.58 7.78
CA ASN A 212 15.36 -2.83 7.46
C ASN A 212 14.72 -3.58 6.27
N ILE A 213 13.38 -3.61 6.17
CA ILE A 213 12.67 -4.14 5.00
C ILE A 213 13.06 -3.34 3.75
N LEU A 214 12.95 -2.01 3.81
CA LEU A 214 13.20 -1.12 2.67
C LEU A 214 14.63 -1.27 2.13
N ILE A 215 15.63 -1.22 3.01
CA ILE A 215 17.04 -1.42 2.63
C ILE A 215 17.25 -2.79 1.99
N TRP A 216 16.64 -3.85 2.55
CA TRP A 216 16.76 -5.18 1.95
C TRP A 216 16.22 -5.21 0.52
N TRP A 217 15.09 -4.56 0.23
CA TRP A 217 14.55 -4.49 -1.14
C TRP A 217 15.50 -3.75 -2.08
N VAL A 218 16.00 -2.58 -1.66
CA VAL A 218 16.97 -1.78 -2.43
C VAL A 218 18.25 -2.57 -2.73
N GLU A 219 18.80 -3.27 -1.75
CA GLU A 219 20.07 -3.98 -1.91
C GLU A 219 19.93 -5.33 -2.63
N ASN A 220 18.85 -6.08 -2.36
CA ASN A 220 18.73 -7.47 -2.78
C ASN A 220 17.84 -7.64 -4.01
N ARG A 221 16.77 -6.85 -4.17
CA ARG A 221 15.76 -7.02 -5.24
C ARG A 221 15.84 -5.97 -6.34
N GLN A 222 16.36 -4.78 -6.07
CA GLN A 222 16.44 -3.77 -7.12
C GLN A 222 17.44 -4.18 -8.22
N THR A 223 17.00 -4.14 -9.47
CA THR A 223 17.81 -4.42 -10.66
C THR A 223 18.63 -3.19 -11.08
N ALA A 224 19.45 -3.33 -12.12
CA ALA A 224 20.26 -2.23 -12.67
C ALA A 224 19.40 -1.11 -13.29
N ASP A 225 18.28 -1.46 -13.92
CA ASP A 225 17.29 -0.54 -14.50
C ASP A 225 16.28 0.01 -13.48
N GLY A 226 16.21 -0.53 -12.25
CA GLY A 226 15.50 0.09 -11.12
C GLY A 226 14.24 -0.63 -10.64
N GLN A 227 13.74 -1.61 -11.37
CA GLN A 227 12.61 -2.47 -10.95
C GLN A 227 12.96 -3.36 -9.74
N PHE A 228 11.95 -3.73 -8.97
CA PHE A 228 12.01 -4.63 -7.82
C PHE A 228 11.48 -6.03 -8.13
N GLY A 229 10.78 -6.21 -9.26
CA GLY A 229 10.45 -7.51 -9.83
C GLY A 229 9.00 -7.96 -9.70
N GLY A 230 8.12 -7.14 -9.12
CA GLY A 230 6.67 -7.30 -9.22
C GLY A 230 6.10 -6.81 -10.56
N GLY A 231 6.95 -6.17 -11.37
CA GLY A 231 6.57 -5.47 -12.60
C GLY A 231 6.42 -3.98 -12.34
N TRP A 232 6.61 -3.15 -13.36
CA TRP A 232 6.71 -1.70 -13.20
C TRP A 232 5.51 -1.06 -12.48
N GLY A 233 4.28 -1.50 -12.77
CA GLY A 233 3.06 -0.96 -12.13
C GLY A 233 3.05 -1.19 -10.62
N ASP A 234 3.30 -2.42 -10.18
CA ASP A 234 3.34 -2.78 -8.77
C ASP A 234 4.55 -2.18 -8.05
N ASP A 235 5.72 -2.19 -8.72
CA ASP A 235 6.97 -1.69 -8.15
C ASP A 235 6.84 -0.20 -7.80
N VAL A 236 6.19 0.59 -8.67
CA VAL A 236 5.96 2.01 -8.37
C VAL A 236 5.01 2.23 -7.23
N GLU A 237 4.18 1.28 -6.81
CA GLU A 237 3.31 1.46 -5.65
C GLU A 237 4.01 1.23 -4.30
N MET A 238 5.20 0.60 -4.30
CA MET A 238 5.92 0.26 -3.05
C MET A 238 6.13 1.46 -2.14
N TRP A 239 6.42 2.64 -2.73
CA TRP A 239 6.69 3.86 -1.97
C TRP A 239 5.54 4.24 -1.03
N ARG A 240 4.29 3.87 -1.35
CA ARG A 240 3.10 4.13 -0.52
C ARG A 240 3.21 3.47 0.85
N LYS A 241 3.93 2.36 0.94
CA LYS A 241 4.24 1.68 2.21
C LYS A 241 5.52 2.20 2.85
N TRP A 242 6.35 2.90 2.10
CA TRP A 242 7.63 3.44 2.53
C TRP A 242 7.51 4.88 3.06
N ILE A 243 6.34 5.50 2.91
CA ILE A 243 6.04 6.89 3.28
C ILE A 243 6.64 7.32 4.64
N PRO A 244 6.52 6.54 5.75
CA PRO A 244 7.10 6.94 7.04
C PRO A 244 8.59 7.23 6.99
N ILE A 245 9.34 6.48 6.17
CA ILE A 245 10.79 6.68 6.01
C ILE A 245 11.07 7.66 4.88
N LEU A 246 10.43 7.44 3.73
CA LEU A 246 10.71 8.17 2.51
C LEU A 246 10.34 9.66 2.59
N LEU A 247 9.25 10.00 3.30
CA LEU A 247 8.72 11.37 3.32
C LEU A 247 8.95 12.09 4.65
N ALA A 248 9.05 11.38 5.78
CA ALA A 248 9.22 12.02 7.08
C ALA A 248 10.70 12.23 7.46
N PHE A 249 11.61 11.48 6.84
CA PHE A 249 13.04 11.49 7.14
C PHE A 249 13.89 11.88 5.91
N GLU A 250 15.20 11.92 6.11
CA GLU A 250 16.20 11.94 5.02
C GLU A 250 17.02 10.65 5.13
N ASP A 251 16.83 9.73 4.16
CA ASP A 251 17.46 8.41 4.14
C ASP A 251 18.05 8.12 2.75
N PRO A 252 19.32 8.51 2.50
CA PRO A 252 19.88 8.54 1.15
C PRO A 252 19.81 7.21 0.38
N PRO A 253 20.06 6.02 0.97
CA PRO A 253 19.90 4.76 0.25
C PRO A 253 18.48 4.50 -0.25
N ILE A 254 17.46 4.81 0.56
CA ILE A 254 16.05 4.57 0.22
C ILE A 254 15.60 5.60 -0.82
N GLU A 255 15.99 6.86 -0.67
CA GLU A 255 15.72 7.91 -1.66
C GLU A 255 16.38 7.62 -3.01
N ALA A 256 17.62 7.11 -3.01
CA ALA A 256 18.31 6.68 -4.21
C ALA A 256 17.61 5.46 -4.85
N GLY A 257 17.12 4.52 -4.05
CA GLY A 257 16.31 3.40 -4.53
C GLY A 257 15.03 3.86 -5.23
N GLN A 258 14.26 4.76 -4.60
CA GLN A 258 13.05 5.31 -5.20
C GLN A 258 13.35 6.11 -6.48
N ARG A 259 14.41 6.93 -6.46
CA ARG A 259 14.85 7.68 -7.64
C ARG A 259 15.20 6.75 -8.80
N LYS A 260 15.96 5.70 -8.54
CA LYS A 260 16.35 4.73 -9.55
C LYS A 260 15.15 4.03 -10.18
N LEU A 261 14.16 3.64 -9.37
CA LEU A 261 12.91 3.08 -9.87
C LEU A 261 12.18 4.07 -10.78
N ALA A 262 11.99 5.31 -10.32
CA ALA A 262 11.25 6.33 -11.06
C ALA A 262 11.97 6.72 -12.36
N GLU A 263 13.29 6.94 -12.33
CA GLU A 263 14.10 7.24 -13.52
C GLU A 263 14.13 6.06 -14.50
N GLY A 264 14.24 4.84 -13.96
CA GLY A 264 14.17 3.59 -14.71
C GLY A 264 12.89 3.46 -15.53
N LEU A 265 11.73 3.64 -14.89
CA LEU A 265 10.43 3.58 -15.56
C LEU A 265 10.34 4.60 -16.71
N PHE A 266 10.75 5.85 -16.46
CA PHE A 266 10.73 6.92 -17.46
C PHE A 266 11.73 6.71 -18.60
N ALA A 267 12.67 5.76 -18.48
CA ALA A 267 13.57 5.36 -19.54
C ALA A 267 13.01 4.21 -20.41
N THR A 268 11.84 3.65 -20.07
CA THR A 268 11.20 2.57 -20.84
C THR A 268 10.17 3.10 -21.83
N ASP A 269 9.86 2.31 -22.86
CA ASP A 269 8.80 2.63 -23.83
C ASP A 269 7.41 2.69 -23.19
N ARG A 270 7.23 2.16 -21.97
CA ARG A 270 5.99 2.20 -21.20
C ARG A 270 5.54 3.63 -20.91
N ILE A 271 6.48 4.58 -20.79
CA ILE A 271 6.18 6.00 -20.72
C ILE A 271 6.43 6.64 -22.09
N LYS A 272 5.36 7.11 -22.73
CA LYS A 272 5.42 7.79 -24.02
C LYS A 272 4.71 9.14 -23.92
N ASN A 273 5.36 10.21 -24.39
CA ASN A 273 4.86 11.59 -24.30
C ASN A 273 4.41 11.96 -22.87
N GLY A 274 5.19 11.55 -21.86
CA GLY A 274 4.94 11.89 -20.46
C GLY A 274 3.87 11.07 -19.74
N TYR A 275 3.25 10.06 -20.38
CA TYR A 275 2.22 9.22 -19.76
C TYR A 275 2.33 7.75 -20.16
N SER A 276 1.58 6.86 -19.48
CA SER A 276 1.55 5.44 -19.82
C SER A 276 1.10 5.24 -21.27
N ASN A 277 1.78 4.35 -21.99
CA ASN A 277 1.52 4.02 -23.40
C ASN A 277 0.47 2.91 -23.58
N LYS A 278 0.00 2.30 -22.49
CA LYS A 278 -0.92 1.17 -22.49
C LYS A 278 -2.35 1.67 -22.28
N ILE A 279 -3.22 1.43 -23.27
CA ILE A 279 -4.64 1.73 -23.08
C ILE A 279 -5.26 0.76 -22.07
N THR A 280 -5.55 1.28 -20.89
CA THR A 280 -6.17 0.56 -19.78
C THR A 280 -7.01 1.54 -18.98
N ASP A 281 -7.70 1.05 -17.96
CA ASP A 281 -8.57 1.90 -17.16
C ASP A 281 -7.76 2.91 -16.30
N VAL A 282 -8.41 3.99 -15.85
CA VAL A 282 -7.77 5.17 -15.26
C VAL A 282 -7.00 4.85 -13.98
N GLU A 283 -7.35 3.77 -13.28
CA GLU A 283 -6.64 3.33 -12.09
C GLU A 283 -5.24 2.84 -12.49
N HIS A 284 -5.16 1.89 -13.41
CA HIS A 284 -3.91 1.30 -13.88
C HIS A 284 -3.11 2.23 -14.80
N THR A 285 -3.75 2.98 -15.70
CA THR A 285 -2.99 3.84 -16.64
C THR A 285 -2.29 5.00 -15.95
N ALA A 286 -2.76 5.37 -14.76
CA ALA A 286 -2.20 6.45 -13.96
C ALA A 286 -1.16 5.98 -12.94
N GLU A 287 -1.04 4.68 -12.64
CA GLU A 287 -0.04 4.10 -11.72
C GLU A 287 1.36 4.65 -11.98
N ASP A 288 1.84 4.38 -13.20
CA ASP A 288 3.21 4.65 -13.63
C ASP A 288 3.64 6.09 -13.32
N THR A 289 2.83 7.06 -13.75
CA THR A 289 3.11 8.49 -13.59
C THR A 289 2.71 9.03 -12.23
N GLY A 290 1.56 8.61 -11.71
CA GLY A 290 1.01 9.08 -10.45
C GLY A 290 1.96 8.78 -9.30
N ASP A 291 2.40 7.54 -9.19
CA ASP A 291 3.28 7.10 -8.10
C ASP A 291 4.73 7.54 -8.28
N SER A 292 5.26 7.47 -9.50
CA SER A 292 6.66 7.87 -9.75
C SER A 292 6.87 9.37 -9.62
N ILE A 293 6.03 10.19 -10.25
CA ILE A 293 6.22 11.65 -10.19
C ILE A 293 5.88 12.18 -8.79
N THR A 294 4.80 11.73 -8.15
CA THR A 294 4.41 12.24 -6.81
C THR A 294 5.48 11.91 -5.78
N SER A 295 5.97 10.66 -5.77
CA SER A 295 7.02 10.24 -4.84
C SER A 295 8.29 11.08 -5.00
N MET A 296 8.73 11.32 -6.24
CA MET A 296 9.90 12.15 -6.54
C MET A 296 9.70 13.63 -6.24
N MET A 297 8.50 14.16 -6.45
CA MET A 297 8.17 15.53 -6.01
C MET A 297 8.18 15.65 -4.48
N HIS A 298 7.87 14.61 -3.72
CA HIS A 298 8.02 14.66 -2.26
C HIS A 298 9.48 14.63 -1.82
N ILE A 299 10.31 13.78 -2.43
CA ILE A 299 11.72 13.65 -2.08
C ILE A 299 12.51 14.87 -2.55
N SER A 300 12.22 15.37 -3.76
CA SER A 300 12.94 16.45 -4.45
C SER A 300 11.98 17.53 -4.96
N ALA A 301 11.38 18.26 -4.03
CA ALA A 301 10.32 19.23 -4.31
C ALA A 301 10.66 20.31 -5.34
N ASN A 302 11.93 20.70 -5.46
CA ASN A 302 12.39 21.75 -6.36
C ASN A 302 13.02 21.23 -7.66
N ASP A 303 12.95 19.91 -7.92
CA ASP A 303 13.49 19.33 -9.14
C ASP A 303 12.59 19.66 -10.34
N SER A 304 13.11 20.46 -11.26
CA SER A 304 12.40 20.95 -12.43
C SER A 304 11.93 19.83 -13.36
N ILE A 305 12.61 18.68 -13.41
CA ILE A 305 12.22 17.57 -14.29
C ILE A 305 10.89 16.99 -13.82
N TRP A 306 10.76 16.71 -12.52
CA TRP A 306 9.53 16.14 -11.96
C TRP A 306 8.38 17.14 -11.95
N GLN A 307 8.67 18.44 -11.73
CA GLN A 307 7.65 19.48 -11.89
C GLN A 307 7.18 19.61 -13.35
N SER A 308 8.09 19.55 -14.33
CA SER A 308 7.72 19.58 -15.75
C SER A 308 6.84 18.39 -16.12
N ARG A 309 7.19 17.18 -15.65
CA ARG A 309 6.36 15.98 -15.85
C ARG A 309 4.96 16.13 -15.29
N ALA A 310 4.79 16.80 -14.15
CA ALA A 310 3.47 17.11 -13.60
C ALA A 310 2.69 18.12 -14.47
N LEU A 311 3.37 19.10 -15.08
CA LEU A 311 2.77 20.05 -16.02
C LEU A 311 2.34 19.38 -17.32
N ASP A 312 3.10 18.39 -17.81
CA ASP A 312 2.72 17.61 -19.00
C ASP A 312 1.35 16.92 -18.83
N LEU A 313 1.03 16.46 -17.61
CA LEU A 313 -0.29 15.89 -17.30
C LEU A 313 -1.43 16.90 -17.43
N ILE A 314 -1.16 18.18 -17.15
CA ILE A 314 -2.14 19.27 -17.27
C ILE A 314 -2.34 19.66 -18.73
N ASP A 315 -1.27 19.63 -19.54
CA ASP A 315 -1.38 19.79 -20.99
C ASP A 315 -2.25 18.68 -21.60
N LEU A 316 -2.01 17.42 -21.22
CA LEU A 316 -2.82 16.28 -21.64
C LEU A 316 -4.27 16.40 -21.16
N MET A 317 -4.49 16.79 -19.90
CA MET A 317 -5.83 17.01 -19.36
C MET A 317 -6.59 18.06 -20.18
N GLY A 318 -5.99 19.23 -20.41
CA GLY A 318 -6.65 20.36 -21.05
C GLY A 318 -6.87 20.18 -22.56
N ASN A 319 -5.89 19.61 -23.25
CA ASN A 319 -5.93 19.51 -24.72
C ASN A 319 -6.54 18.20 -25.23
N LYS A 320 -6.53 17.15 -24.42
CA LYS A 320 -6.84 15.79 -24.89
C LYS A 320 -7.89 15.09 -24.06
N TRP A 321 -7.61 14.82 -22.79
CA TRP A 321 -8.42 13.92 -21.97
C TRP A 321 -9.78 14.49 -21.60
N THR A 322 -9.90 15.82 -21.53
CA THR A 322 -11.15 16.50 -21.16
C THR A 322 -11.80 17.24 -22.34
N GLY A 323 -13.08 17.57 -22.18
CA GLY A 323 -13.82 18.45 -23.08
C GLY A 323 -15.04 19.04 -22.39
N ILE A 324 -15.76 19.93 -23.07
CA ILE A 324 -17.02 20.49 -22.56
C ILE A 324 -18.17 19.53 -22.87
N ASN A 325 -18.83 19.03 -21.83
CA ASN A 325 -19.98 18.13 -21.97
C ASN A 325 -21.22 18.89 -22.46
N LYS A 326 -22.30 18.17 -22.76
CA LYS A 326 -23.57 18.75 -23.23
C LYS A 326 -24.27 19.65 -22.20
N ARG A 327 -23.81 19.62 -20.94
CA ARG A 327 -24.27 20.49 -19.86
C ARG A 327 -23.42 21.76 -19.71
N GLY A 328 -22.37 21.93 -20.51
CA GLY A 328 -21.49 23.10 -20.48
C GLY A 328 -20.33 23.02 -19.48
N PHE A 329 -20.07 21.85 -18.88
CA PHE A 329 -19.00 21.67 -17.90
C PHE A 329 -17.80 20.91 -18.46
N LEU A 330 -16.60 21.17 -17.93
CA LEU A 330 -15.37 20.48 -18.30
C LEU A 330 -15.31 19.08 -17.66
N GLN A 331 -15.19 18.03 -18.45
CA GLN A 331 -15.29 16.66 -17.98
C GLN A 331 -14.28 15.76 -18.70
N PHE A 332 -13.73 14.76 -18.00
CA PHE A 332 -12.96 13.69 -18.65
C PHE A 332 -13.84 12.88 -19.61
N LYS A 333 -13.28 12.53 -20.76
CA LYS A 333 -14.01 11.87 -21.85
C LYS A 333 -14.15 10.36 -21.66
N SER A 334 -13.26 9.74 -20.88
CA SER A 334 -13.18 8.28 -20.76
C SER A 334 -12.41 7.85 -19.52
N THR A 335 -12.77 6.67 -18.97
CA THR A 335 -11.94 5.97 -18.00
C THR A 335 -10.79 5.20 -18.66
N TYR A 336 -10.62 5.20 -19.98
CA TYR A 336 -9.57 4.45 -20.68
C TYR A 336 -8.84 5.36 -21.68
N PHE A 337 -7.58 5.68 -21.40
CA PHE A 337 -6.80 6.60 -22.22
C PHE A 337 -5.29 6.43 -22.01
N THR A 338 -4.52 7.02 -22.92
CA THR A 338 -3.07 7.21 -22.86
C THR A 338 -2.72 8.67 -23.19
N ALA A 339 -1.44 9.01 -23.32
CA ALA A 339 -1.06 10.30 -23.93
C ALA A 339 -1.47 10.40 -25.41
N GLU A 340 -1.67 9.28 -26.11
CA GLU A 340 -1.89 9.25 -27.56
C GLU A 340 -3.34 8.90 -27.94
N GLU A 341 -4.06 8.16 -27.12
CA GLU A 341 -5.36 7.58 -27.45
C GLU A 341 -6.38 7.77 -26.34
N ILE A 342 -7.67 7.81 -26.70
CA ILE A 342 -8.80 7.83 -25.77
C ILE A 342 -9.85 6.86 -26.30
N ASP A 343 -10.29 5.91 -25.48
CA ASP A 343 -11.38 5.01 -25.85
C ASP A 343 -12.72 5.70 -25.58
N LEU A 344 -13.37 6.19 -26.64
CA LEU A 344 -14.67 6.86 -26.57
C LEU A 344 -15.86 5.90 -26.74
N SER A 345 -15.65 4.58 -26.61
CA SER A 345 -16.77 3.65 -26.62
C SER A 345 -17.74 4.03 -25.50
N PRO A 346 -19.06 4.09 -25.76
CA PRO A 346 -20.03 4.62 -24.81
C PRO A 346 -19.95 3.99 -23.40
N ARG A 347 -19.58 2.71 -23.32
CA ARG A 347 -19.42 2.02 -22.03
C ARG A 347 -18.29 2.58 -21.19
N LYS A 348 -17.18 2.99 -21.80
CA LYS A 348 -15.96 3.49 -21.12
C LYS A 348 -15.93 5.02 -21.01
N ALA A 349 -16.80 5.70 -21.75
CA ALA A 349 -16.89 7.15 -21.80
C ALA A 349 -17.47 7.75 -20.50
N CYS A 350 -16.72 7.67 -19.41
CA CYS A 350 -17.08 8.24 -18.11
C CYS A 350 -15.91 9.02 -17.51
N ASP A 351 -16.25 10.11 -16.82
CA ASP A 351 -15.44 10.68 -15.75
C ASP A 351 -15.73 9.89 -14.46
N SER A 352 -14.75 9.75 -13.58
CA SER A 352 -14.84 8.89 -12.39
C SER A 352 -14.04 9.44 -11.24
N VAL A 353 -14.40 9.04 -10.02
CA VAL A 353 -13.68 9.42 -8.80
C VAL A 353 -12.21 8.95 -8.74
N TYR A 354 -11.77 8.14 -9.71
CA TYR A 354 -10.36 7.74 -9.88
C TYR A 354 -9.54 8.72 -10.73
N HIS A 355 -10.16 9.62 -11.50
CA HIS A 355 -9.42 10.57 -12.34
C HIS A 355 -8.49 11.52 -11.58
N PRO A 356 -8.68 11.85 -10.28
CA PRO A 356 -7.65 12.55 -9.52
C PRO A 356 -6.28 11.86 -9.57
N ARG A 357 -6.24 10.53 -9.72
CA ARG A 357 -5.00 9.75 -9.85
C ARG A 357 -4.21 10.13 -11.11
N ALA A 358 -4.90 10.34 -12.24
CA ALA A 358 -4.27 10.69 -13.52
C ALA A 358 -3.53 12.03 -13.49
N ILE A 359 -3.95 12.93 -12.60
CA ILE A 359 -3.34 14.26 -12.42
C ILE A 359 -2.78 14.47 -11.01
N GLN A 360 -2.60 13.40 -10.22
CA GLN A 360 -2.16 13.47 -8.83
C GLN A 360 -0.89 14.33 -8.63
N PRO A 361 0.16 14.19 -9.46
CA PRO A 361 1.35 15.03 -9.34
C PRO A 361 1.07 16.52 -9.59
N ALA A 362 0.15 16.83 -10.50
CA ALA A 362 -0.24 18.20 -10.80
C ALA A 362 -1.05 18.83 -9.66
N LEU A 363 -1.89 18.05 -8.97
CA LEU A 363 -2.58 18.50 -7.75
C LEU A 363 -1.57 18.88 -6.66
N LEU A 364 -0.53 18.07 -6.46
CA LEU A 364 0.56 18.38 -5.52
C LEU A 364 1.34 19.63 -5.96
N LEU A 365 1.61 19.78 -7.25
CA LEU A 365 2.28 20.97 -7.79
C LEU A 365 1.45 22.22 -7.54
N TRP A 366 0.14 22.15 -7.79
CA TRP A 366 -0.79 23.25 -7.57
C TRP A 366 -0.81 23.67 -6.11
N GLN A 367 -0.94 22.73 -5.18
CA GLN A 367 -0.93 22.98 -3.75
C GLN A 367 0.33 23.77 -3.31
N ARG A 368 1.50 23.42 -3.84
CA ARG A 368 2.78 24.03 -3.44
C ARG A 368 3.06 25.37 -4.09
N THR A 369 2.63 25.56 -5.34
CA THR A 369 3.06 26.70 -6.16
C THR A 369 1.95 27.71 -6.43
N LYS A 370 0.70 27.35 -6.16
CA LYS A 370 -0.49 28.12 -6.56
C LYS A 370 -0.50 28.42 -8.06
N ASN A 371 0.05 27.52 -8.88
CA ASN A 371 0.09 27.68 -10.33
C ASN A 371 -1.33 27.93 -10.89
N LYS A 372 -1.50 29.05 -11.60
CA LYS A 372 -2.81 29.54 -12.05
C LYS A 372 -3.40 28.67 -13.17
N ASP A 373 -2.58 28.14 -14.06
CA ASP A 373 -3.06 27.35 -15.20
C ASP A 373 -3.63 26.01 -14.69
N ILE A 374 -2.93 25.37 -13.76
CA ILE A 374 -3.46 24.18 -13.06
C ILE A 374 -4.75 24.54 -12.32
N GLY A 375 -4.74 25.63 -11.55
CA GLY A 375 -5.88 26.06 -10.76
C GLY A 375 -7.14 26.32 -11.60
N ASN A 376 -6.99 26.99 -12.75
CA ASN A 376 -8.10 27.27 -13.67
C ASN A 376 -8.72 25.98 -14.21
N LEU A 377 -7.90 25.02 -14.64
CA LEU A 377 -8.38 23.77 -15.22
C LEU A 377 -9.04 22.87 -14.18
N VAL A 378 -8.42 22.72 -13.01
CA VAL A 378 -8.96 21.91 -11.90
C VAL A 378 -10.27 22.50 -11.37
N THR A 379 -10.34 23.82 -11.18
CA THR A 379 -11.56 24.54 -10.78
C THR A 379 -12.71 24.28 -11.77
N ALA A 380 -12.46 24.44 -13.07
CA ALA A 380 -13.47 24.19 -14.11
C ALA A 380 -13.93 22.72 -14.14
N TRP A 381 -13.02 21.78 -13.85
CA TRP A 381 -13.36 20.37 -13.74
C TRP A 381 -14.17 20.06 -12.47
N MET A 382 -13.82 20.65 -11.33
CA MET A 382 -14.53 20.45 -10.06
C MET A 382 -15.95 21.01 -10.09
N ASP A 383 -16.22 22.06 -10.88
CA ASP A 383 -17.59 22.55 -11.11
C ASP A 383 -18.52 21.45 -11.64
N THR A 384 -18.01 20.53 -12.47
CA THR A 384 -18.76 19.35 -12.95
C THR A 384 -19.19 18.43 -11.80
N TRP A 385 -18.29 18.21 -10.85
CA TRP A 385 -18.52 17.32 -9.71
C TRP A 385 -19.43 17.94 -8.66
N VAL A 386 -19.35 19.25 -8.45
CA VAL A 386 -20.30 20.00 -7.60
C VAL A 386 -21.72 19.93 -8.19
N ASP A 387 -21.88 20.21 -9.49
CA ASP A 387 -23.16 20.09 -10.19
C ASP A 387 -23.72 18.66 -10.12
N ALA A 388 -22.90 17.66 -10.45
CA ALA A 388 -23.32 16.25 -10.43
C ALA A 388 -23.73 15.77 -9.04
N THR A 389 -23.08 16.26 -7.98
CA THR A 389 -23.44 15.92 -6.59
C THR A 389 -24.83 16.44 -6.24
N MET A 390 -25.13 17.70 -6.58
CA MET A 390 -26.38 18.33 -6.18
C MET A 390 -27.59 17.92 -7.01
N ARG A 391 -27.37 17.36 -8.21
CA ARG A 391 -28.47 16.87 -9.05
C ARG A 391 -29.06 15.56 -8.53
N HIS A 392 -30.38 15.51 -8.51
CA HIS A 392 -31.14 14.26 -8.51
C HIS A 392 -31.31 13.79 -9.95
N ALA A 393 -30.68 12.67 -10.33
CA ALA A 393 -30.72 12.13 -11.68
C ALA A 393 -30.43 10.62 -11.68
N LYS A 394 -31.08 9.86 -12.57
CA LYS A 394 -30.96 8.38 -12.67
C LYS A 394 -31.11 7.65 -11.32
N GLY A 395 -31.97 8.16 -10.44
CA GLY A 395 -32.20 7.59 -9.10
C GLY A 395 -31.12 7.93 -8.06
N LYS A 396 -30.09 8.71 -8.42
CA LYS A 396 -29.11 9.23 -7.46
C LYS A 396 -29.75 10.30 -6.58
N PRO A 397 -29.68 10.18 -5.24
CA PRO A 397 -30.14 11.25 -4.36
C PRO A 397 -29.33 12.54 -4.56
N ALA A 398 -29.97 13.70 -4.40
CA ALA A 398 -29.30 14.98 -4.39
C ALA A 398 -28.40 15.11 -3.15
N GLY A 399 -27.21 15.68 -3.30
CA GLY A 399 -26.22 15.79 -2.23
C GLY A 399 -25.34 14.55 -2.06
N ILE A 400 -25.48 13.53 -2.92
CA ILE A 400 -24.60 12.36 -2.95
C ILE A 400 -23.64 12.47 -4.12
N LEU A 401 -22.34 12.40 -3.84
CA LEU A 401 -21.28 12.37 -4.85
C LEU A 401 -21.38 11.04 -5.64
N PRO A 402 -21.57 11.07 -6.97
CA PRO A 402 -21.59 9.84 -7.77
C PRO A 402 -20.18 9.23 -7.89
N SER A 403 -20.08 7.95 -8.25
CA SER A 403 -18.78 7.34 -8.59
C SER A 403 -18.29 7.71 -9.98
N THR A 404 -19.21 8.09 -10.88
CA THR A 404 -18.95 8.39 -12.28
C THR A 404 -19.93 9.41 -12.85
N ILE A 405 -19.53 10.08 -13.93
CA ILE A 405 -20.35 10.97 -14.75
C ILE A 405 -20.14 10.57 -16.20
N HIS A 406 -21.20 10.22 -16.91
CA HIS A 406 -21.14 9.75 -18.29
C HIS A 406 -20.84 10.91 -19.27
N TRP A 407 -20.03 10.62 -20.29
CA TRP A 407 -19.65 11.54 -21.34
C TRP A 407 -20.37 11.18 -22.66
N PRO A 408 -20.86 12.14 -23.46
CA PRO A 408 -20.80 13.60 -23.25
C PRO A 408 -22.06 14.18 -22.58
N ASP A 409 -23.02 13.37 -22.11
CA ASP A 409 -24.30 13.89 -21.60
C ASP A 409 -24.21 14.54 -20.21
N GLY A 410 -23.18 14.23 -19.42
CA GLY A 410 -23.00 14.78 -18.08
C GLY A 410 -23.96 14.17 -17.04
N GLU A 411 -24.55 13.01 -17.32
CA GLU A 411 -25.43 12.31 -16.39
C GLU A 411 -24.64 11.50 -15.35
N PRO A 412 -25.03 11.49 -14.06
CA PRO A 412 -24.38 10.67 -13.05
C PRO A 412 -24.52 9.17 -13.36
N GLY A 413 -23.48 8.40 -13.08
CA GLY A 413 -23.41 6.97 -13.41
C GLY A 413 -22.84 6.72 -14.80
N GLY A 414 -23.20 5.56 -15.37
CA GLY A 414 -22.81 5.15 -16.72
C GLY A 414 -24.03 4.85 -17.60
N LEU A 415 -23.89 3.85 -18.47
CA LEU A 415 -24.97 3.40 -19.35
C LEU A 415 -25.99 2.47 -18.68
N THR A 416 -25.68 1.97 -17.49
CA THR A 416 -26.60 1.12 -16.72
C THR A 416 -27.77 1.93 -16.17
N THR A 417 -28.83 1.23 -15.78
CA THR A 417 -29.99 1.84 -15.09
C THR A 417 -29.71 2.19 -13.63
N THR A 418 -28.60 1.70 -13.07
CA THR A 418 -28.20 1.89 -11.67
C THR A 418 -27.00 2.82 -11.58
N TRP A 419 -27.21 4.02 -11.03
CA TRP A 419 -26.16 5.05 -10.98
C TRP A 419 -24.92 4.63 -10.18
N TRP A 420 -25.07 3.76 -9.17
CA TRP A 420 -24.00 3.27 -8.29
C TRP A 420 -23.19 2.12 -8.90
N LYS A 421 -23.68 1.47 -9.96
CA LYS A 421 -23.02 0.38 -10.69
C LYS A 421 -22.93 0.76 -12.18
N PRO A 422 -22.03 1.69 -12.54
CA PRO A 422 -22.03 2.34 -13.86
C PRO A 422 -21.70 1.43 -15.05
N GLY A 423 -21.08 0.27 -14.83
CA GLY A 423 -20.77 -0.71 -15.87
C GLY A 423 -19.60 -0.33 -16.79
N ASN A 424 -18.83 0.71 -16.44
CA ASN A 424 -17.69 1.24 -17.20
C ASN A 424 -16.35 0.51 -16.93
N TYR A 425 -16.43 -0.77 -16.57
CA TYR A 425 -15.30 -1.66 -16.31
C TYR A 425 -15.46 -2.97 -17.08
N THR A 426 -14.36 -3.66 -17.37
CA THR A 426 -14.34 -4.92 -18.14
C THR A 426 -14.43 -6.17 -17.28
N SER A 427 -13.69 -6.23 -16.17
CA SER A 427 -13.64 -7.41 -15.29
C SER A 427 -13.78 -7.07 -13.80
N ASN A 428 -13.19 -5.97 -13.33
CA ASN A 428 -13.15 -5.60 -11.91
C ASN A 428 -14.15 -4.46 -11.61
N PRO A 429 -15.05 -4.57 -10.61
CA PRO A 429 -16.03 -3.54 -10.23
C PRO A 429 -15.42 -2.29 -9.55
N LEU A 430 -14.27 -1.80 -10.03
CA LEU A 430 -13.51 -0.68 -9.45
C LEU A 430 -14.34 0.59 -9.26
N TYR A 431 -15.29 0.86 -10.16
CA TYR A 431 -16.07 2.09 -10.18
C TYR A 431 -17.47 1.96 -9.55
N VAL A 432 -17.74 0.85 -8.86
CA VAL A 432 -18.96 0.68 -8.09
C VAL A 432 -18.90 1.59 -6.86
N TRP A 433 -19.92 2.40 -6.64
CA TRP A 433 -20.02 3.28 -5.47
C TRP A 433 -20.08 2.44 -4.17
N PRO A 434 -19.35 2.79 -3.09
CA PRO A 434 -18.59 4.02 -2.86
C PRO A 434 -17.06 3.88 -3.06
N SER A 435 -16.59 3.15 -4.08
CA SER A 435 -15.15 2.98 -4.29
C SER A 435 -14.43 4.33 -4.53
N ALA A 436 -13.22 4.47 -3.99
CA ALA A 436 -12.30 5.62 -4.15
C ALA A 436 -12.86 7.03 -3.88
N MET A 437 -13.99 7.16 -3.16
CA MET A 437 -14.55 8.47 -2.77
C MET A 437 -13.56 9.44 -2.12
N PRO A 438 -12.61 9.00 -1.25
CA PRO A 438 -11.65 9.91 -0.63
C PRO A 438 -10.79 10.70 -1.63
N MET A 439 -10.45 10.14 -2.81
CA MET A 439 -9.61 10.85 -3.79
C MET A 439 -10.32 12.10 -4.33
N MET A 440 -11.59 11.94 -4.71
CA MET A 440 -12.39 13.05 -5.23
C MET A 440 -12.74 14.05 -4.12
N LEU A 441 -13.05 13.58 -2.91
CA LEU A 441 -13.33 14.47 -1.77
C LEU A 441 -12.11 15.28 -1.34
N ASP A 442 -10.92 14.66 -1.31
CA ASP A 442 -9.67 15.38 -1.05
C ASP A 442 -9.35 16.39 -2.15
N THR A 443 -9.71 16.10 -3.41
CA THR A 443 -9.51 17.02 -4.55
C THR A 443 -10.46 18.23 -4.47
N LEU A 444 -11.72 18.01 -4.11
CA LEU A 444 -12.69 19.08 -3.83
C LEU A 444 -12.25 19.93 -2.64
N LEU A 445 -11.77 19.30 -1.57
CA LEU A 445 -11.26 20.00 -0.39
C LEU A 445 -9.99 20.80 -0.69
N LEU A 446 -9.06 20.24 -1.48
CA LEU A 446 -7.90 20.99 -1.99
C LEU A 446 -8.38 22.20 -2.81
N THR A 447 -9.39 22.03 -3.66
CA THR A 447 -9.91 23.12 -4.49
C THR A 447 -10.51 24.24 -3.63
N TRP A 448 -11.27 23.89 -2.60
CA TRP A 448 -11.72 24.85 -1.59
C TRP A 448 -10.52 25.54 -0.90
N HIS A 449 -9.53 24.77 -0.44
CA HIS A 449 -8.36 25.33 0.25
C HIS A 449 -7.60 26.34 -0.61
N MET A 450 -7.47 26.06 -1.92
CA MET A 450 -6.73 26.90 -2.86
C MET A 450 -7.49 28.13 -3.34
N THR A 451 -8.84 28.07 -3.37
CA THR A 451 -9.69 29.13 -3.93
C THR A 451 -10.46 29.93 -2.87
N SER A 452 -10.64 29.36 -1.67
CA SER A 452 -11.56 29.83 -0.64
C SER A 452 -13.03 29.93 -1.11
N ASP A 453 -13.42 29.23 -2.17
CA ASP A 453 -14.79 29.20 -2.66
C ASP A 453 -15.56 28.02 -2.02
N ASP A 454 -16.51 28.36 -1.16
CA ASP A 454 -17.31 27.41 -0.38
C ASP A 454 -18.14 26.45 -1.25
N LYS A 455 -18.35 26.74 -2.54
CA LYS A 455 -19.07 25.81 -3.43
C LYS A 455 -18.39 24.45 -3.52
N TYR A 456 -17.06 24.38 -3.37
CA TYR A 456 -16.32 23.12 -3.39
C TYR A 456 -16.46 22.30 -2.10
N LEU A 457 -16.94 22.89 -1.01
CA LEU A 457 -17.31 22.16 0.20
C LEU A 457 -18.72 21.54 0.11
N ILE A 458 -19.55 21.96 -0.85
CA ILE A 458 -20.94 21.52 -0.96
C ILE A 458 -21.04 19.98 -0.99
N PRO A 459 -20.26 19.23 -1.80
CA PRO A 459 -20.35 17.77 -1.80
C PRO A 459 -20.04 17.12 -0.46
N LEU A 460 -19.00 17.61 0.24
CA LEU A 460 -18.62 17.10 1.57
C LEU A 460 -19.72 17.40 2.59
N LYS A 461 -20.14 18.66 2.69
CA LYS A 461 -21.17 19.11 3.65
C LYS A 461 -22.51 18.43 3.41
N ALA A 462 -22.98 18.33 2.16
CA ALA A 462 -24.26 17.71 1.84
C ALA A 462 -24.30 16.22 2.22
N MET A 463 -23.22 15.47 1.95
CA MET A 463 -23.15 14.07 2.38
C MET A 463 -23.08 13.94 3.91
N THR A 464 -22.35 14.82 4.59
CA THR A 464 -22.29 14.82 6.06
C THR A 464 -23.62 15.21 6.70
N ASP A 465 -24.36 16.16 6.12
CA ASP A 465 -25.70 16.54 6.57
C ASP A 465 -26.67 15.36 6.45
N HIS A 466 -26.63 14.64 5.32
CA HIS A 466 -27.40 13.41 5.13
C HIS A 466 -27.00 12.34 6.16
N PHE A 467 -25.70 12.14 6.35
CA PHE A 467 -25.19 11.18 7.34
C PHE A 467 -25.72 11.51 8.74
N ASN A 468 -25.53 12.74 9.22
CA ASN A 468 -25.96 13.16 10.55
C ASN A 468 -27.47 13.07 10.75
N LYS A 469 -28.26 13.38 9.71
CA LYS A 469 -29.72 13.34 9.78
C LYS A 469 -30.29 11.93 9.79
N HIS A 470 -29.64 10.98 9.11
CA HIS A 470 -30.24 9.68 8.80
C HIS A 470 -29.51 8.48 9.42
N ARG A 471 -28.30 8.64 9.99
CA ARG A 471 -27.48 7.52 10.50
C ARG A 471 -28.17 6.66 11.57
N ASP A 472 -29.07 7.24 12.36
CA ASP A 472 -29.78 6.53 13.44
C ASP A 472 -31.05 5.82 12.93
N GLN A 473 -31.37 5.93 11.63
CA GLN A 473 -32.60 5.42 11.01
C GLN A 473 -32.32 4.34 9.95
N ILE A 474 -31.07 3.87 9.84
CA ILE A 474 -30.65 2.88 8.85
C ILE A 474 -31.02 1.47 9.31
N GLY A 475 -31.73 0.72 8.46
CA GLY A 475 -32.02 -0.71 8.65
C GLY A 475 -30.94 -1.65 8.08
N GLU A 476 -31.13 -2.96 8.25
CA GLU A 476 -30.16 -3.98 7.78
C GLU A 476 -30.15 -4.15 6.25
N ASP A 477 -31.26 -3.82 5.56
CA ASP A 477 -31.49 -4.11 4.13
C ASP A 477 -31.92 -2.88 3.32
N GLU A 478 -31.15 -1.78 3.40
CA GLU A 478 -31.46 -0.59 2.62
C GLU A 478 -31.30 -0.83 1.10
N PRO A 479 -32.26 -0.41 0.26
CA PRO A 479 -32.18 -0.61 -1.18
C PRO A 479 -30.94 0.05 -1.79
N GLU A 480 -30.12 -0.72 -2.53
CA GLU A 480 -28.93 -0.16 -3.15
C GLU A 480 -29.27 1.09 -3.99
N GLY A 481 -28.44 2.12 -3.87
CA GLY A 481 -28.63 3.41 -4.53
C GLY A 481 -29.62 4.36 -3.85
N SER A 482 -30.34 3.95 -2.81
CA SER A 482 -31.16 4.86 -1.99
C SER A 482 -30.29 5.78 -1.14
N LEU A 483 -30.91 6.81 -0.55
CA LEU A 483 -30.21 7.72 0.35
C LEU A 483 -29.73 6.98 1.61
N GLU A 484 -30.61 6.17 2.19
CA GLU A 484 -30.37 5.39 3.40
C GLU A 484 -29.23 4.39 3.18
N TRP A 485 -29.20 3.73 2.02
CA TRP A 485 -28.09 2.87 1.62
C TRP A 485 -26.79 3.67 1.50
N CYS A 486 -26.83 4.87 0.91
CA CYS A 486 -25.63 5.71 0.83
C CYS A 486 -25.11 6.08 2.22
N VAL A 487 -26.00 6.53 3.11
CA VAL A 487 -25.69 6.88 4.50
C VAL A 487 -25.08 5.68 5.24
N SER A 488 -25.53 4.46 4.95
CA SER A 488 -24.98 3.22 5.55
C SER A 488 -23.51 2.96 5.19
N LYS A 489 -23.02 3.53 4.09
CA LYS A 489 -21.65 3.34 3.63
C LYS A 489 -20.72 4.51 3.93
N MET A 490 -21.25 5.68 4.24
CA MET A 490 -20.49 6.92 4.38
C MET A 490 -19.47 6.95 5.51
N SER A 491 -19.71 6.22 6.61
CA SER A 491 -18.76 6.10 7.72
C SER A 491 -17.40 5.54 7.29
N SER A 492 -17.36 4.76 6.21
CA SER A 492 -16.13 4.15 5.70
C SER A 492 -15.20 5.11 4.95
N PHE A 493 -15.66 6.30 4.53
CA PHE A 493 -14.86 7.21 3.71
C PHE A 493 -14.97 8.69 4.08
N LEU A 494 -16.09 9.17 4.61
CA LEU A 494 -16.24 10.59 4.99
C LEU A 494 -15.21 11.06 6.02
N PRO A 495 -14.87 10.28 7.07
CA PRO A 495 -13.91 10.73 8.09
C PRO A 495 -12.54 11.15 7.51
N MET A 496 -12.12 10.56 6.40
CA MET A 496 -10.80 10.84 5.79
C MET A 496 -10.68 12.30 5.33
N ALA A 497 -11.69 12.82 4.61
CA ALA A 497 -11.71 14.21 4.16
C ALA A 497 -12.14 15.17 5.27
N LEU A 498 -13.09 14.77 6.12
CA LEU A 498 -13.54 15.58 7.25
C LEU A 498 -12.41 15.88 8.25
N ALA A 499 -11.51 14.92 8.48
CA ALA A 499 -10.37 15.12 9.36
C ALA A 499 -9.48 16.26 8.85
N LYS A 500 -9.14 16.27 7.55
CA LYS A 500 -8.38 17.37 6.94
C LYS A 500 -9.14 18.70 7.05
N TYR A 501 -10.43 18.71 6.72
CA TYR A 501 -11.26 19.91 6.85
C TYR A 501 -11.21 20.47 8.28
N ARG A 502 -11.41 19.64 9.31
CA ARG A 502 -11.35 20.06 10.72
C ARG A 502 -10.03 20.76 11.06
N PHE A 503 -8.89 20.24 10.61
CA PHE A 503 -7.58 20.85 10.95
C PHE A 503 -7.25 22.08 10.12
N LEU A 504 -7.93 22.28 8.98
CA LEU A 504 -7.79 23.48 8.15
C LEU A 504 -8.73 24.61 8.58
N SER A 505 -9.95 24.28 9.04
CA SER A 505 -10.99 25.25 9.39
C SER A 505 -11.17 25.47 10.89
N ASN A 506 -10.67 24.57 11.73
CA ASN A 506 -10.99 24.46 13.16
C ASN A 506 -12.47 24.20 13.48
N ASP A 507 -13.24 23.74 12.51
CA ASP A 507 -14.63 23.36 12.70
C ASP A 507 -14.73 22.00 13.42
N THR A 508 -15.17 22.03 14.68
CA THR A 508 -15.30 20.85 15.56
C THR A 508 -16.66 20.17 15.44
N SER A 509 -17.54 20.62 14.53
CA SER A 509 -18.91 20.10 14.39
C SER A 509 -18.97 18.62 14.00
N TYR A 510 -17.84 18.04 13.61
CA TYR A 510 -17.70 16.66 13.14
C TYR A 510 -16.88 15.77 14.07
N ASP A 511 -16.42 16.28 15.22
CA ASP A 511 -15.51 15.56 16.11
C ASP A 511 -16.10 14.23 16.58
N ASP A 512 -17.41 14.14 16.85
CA ASP A 512 -18.08 12.89 17.23
C ASP A 512 -17.96 11.81 16.14
N LEU A 513 -18.17 12.20 14.86
CA LEU A 513 -18.03 11.30 13.72
C LEU A 513 -16.57 10.89 13.51
N LEU A 514 -15.64 11.83 13.67
CA LEU A 514 -14.21 11.58 13.56
C LEU A 514 -13.74 10.61 14.63
N ILE A 515 -14.02 10.88 15.91
CA ILE A 515 -13.61 10.04 17.04
C ILE A 515 -14.16 8.61 16.89
N ALA A 516 -15.39 8.45 16.42
CA ALA A 516 -15.99 7.12 16.22
C ALA A 516 -15.30 6.27 15.13
N ASN A 517 -14.49 6.88 14.25
CA ASN A 517 -13.84 6.21 13.11
C ASN A 517 -12.33 6.54 12.99
N ALA A 518 -11.75 7.18 14.00
CA ALA A 518 -10.39 7.68 13.99
C ALA A 518 -9.37 6.56 14.22
N ASP A 519 -8.17 6.74 13.69
CA ASP A 519 -6.99 6.04 14.18
C ASP A 519 -6.50 6.67 15.50
N GLY A 520 -5.62 5.96 16.22
CA GLY A 520 -5.13 6.45 17.52
C GLY A 520 -4.38 7.79 17.46
N TYR A 521 -3.88 8.23 16.31
CA TYR A 521 -3.23 9.53 16.16
C TYR A 521 -4.25 10.64 15.96
N LEU A 522 -5.27 10.42 15.13
CA LEU A 522 -6.37 11.36 14.97
C LEU A 522 -7.15 11.55 16.28
N THR A 523 -7.44 10.46 17.02
CA THR A 523 -8.05 10.57 18.36
C THR A 523 -7.19 11.42 19.29
N PHE A 524 -5.87 11.15 19.33
CA PHE A 524 -4.93 11.94 20.13
C PHE A 524 -4.92 13.43 19.73
N ARG A 525 -4.96 13.73 18.43
CA ARG A 525 -4.95 15.12 17.93
C ARG A 525 -6.23 15.89 18.25
N ILE A 526 -7.35 15.20 18.47
CA ILE A 526 -8.62 15.81 18.87
C ILE A 526 -8.74 15.92 20.39
N THR A 527 -8.40 14.86 21.13
CA THR A 527 -8.68 14.76 22.57
C THR A 527 -7.49 15.13 23.47
N GLY A 528 -6.26 15.05 22.95
CA GLY A 528 -5.02 15.14 23.71
C GLY A 528 -4.66 13.86 24.48
N ASP A 529 -5.50 12.82 24.47
CA ASP A 529 -5.23 11.54 25.15
C ASP A 529 -4.29 10.66 24.30
N LYS A 530 -3.18 10.23 24.91
CA LYS A 530 -2.16 9.38 24.27
C LYS A 530 -2.46 7.88 24.38
N SER A 531 -3.48 7.47 25.12
CA SER A 531 -3.72 6.05 25.44
C SER A 531 -3.93 5.21 24.18
N GLU A 532 -4.78 5.67 23.26
CA GLU A 532 -5.04 4.99 21.99
C GLU A 532 -3.86 5.09 21.02
N LEU A 533 -3.16 6.23 21.01
CA LEU A 533 -1.93 6.44 20.24
C LEU A 533 -0.85 5.42 20.63
N VAL A 534 -0.59 5.23 21.93
CA VAL A 534 0.42 4.29 22.45
C VAL A 534 0.03 2.86 22.08
N THR A 535 -1.24 2.50 22.25
CA THR A 535 -1.75 1.17 21.87
C THR A 535 -1.59 0.91 20.37
N THR A 536 -1.92 1.89 19.53
CA THR A 536 -1.78 1.78 18.08
C THR A 536 -0.30 1.68 17.68
N MET A 537 0.59 2.47 18.30
CA MET A 537 2.04 2.36 18.12
C MET A 537 2.59 0.98 18.49
N GLN A 538 2.11 0.40 19.61
CA GLN A 538 2.48 -0.94 20.01
C GLN A 538 2.06 -1.98 18.96
N ASN A 539 0.85 -1.85 18.40
CA ASN A 539 0.37 -2.70 17.33
C ASN A 539 1.22 -2.56 16.06
N GLN A 540 1.65 -1.35 15.70
CA GLN A 540 2.57 -1.14 14.57
C GLN A 540 3.93 -1.81 14.78
N ALA A 541 4.49 -1.75 16.00
CA ALA A 541 5.70 -2.46 16.34
C ALA A 541 5.50 -3.98 16.27
N LEU A 542 4.36 -4.48 16.74
CA LEU A 542 4.00 -5.90 16.76
C LEU A 542 3.76 -6.48 15.36
N ALA A 543 3.13 -5.71 14.46
CA ALA A 543 2.89 -6.08 13.07
C ALA A 543 4.18 -6.46 12.34
N LEU A 544 5.30 -5.82 12.72
CA LEU A 544 6.63 -6.09 12.17
C LEU A 544 7.50 -6.93 13.11
N SER A 545 6.96 -7.63 14.12
CA SER A 545 7.77 -8.43 15.07
C SER A 545 8.08 -9.84 14.62
N TYR A 546 7.30 -10.37 13.67
CA TYR A 546 7.35 -11.78 13.32
C TYR A 546 7.51 -12.00 11.83
N ASN A 547 8.06 -13.16 11.46
CA ASN A 547 8.09 -13.73 10.13
C ASN A 547 8.76 -12.80 9.10
N GLU A 548 9.95 -12.29 9.40
CA GLU A 548 10.68 -11.31 8.56
C GLU A 548 10.67 -11.63 7.05
N VAL A 549 10.83 -12.91 6.72
CA VAL A 549 10.86 -13.43 5.33
C VAL A 549 9.58 -13.15 4.52
N VAL A 550 8.43 -12.94 5.18
CA VAL A 550 7.16 -12.68 4.49
C VAL A 550 7.03 -11.26 3.96
N PHE A 551 7.90 -10.35 4.43
CA PHE A 551 8.01 -8.98 3.94
C PHE A 551 9.12 -8.81 2.89
N LYS A 552 9.86 -9.89 2.60
CA LYS A 552 11.11 -9.88 1.83
C LYS A 552 11.14 -11.04 0.83
N GLU A 553 11.73 -12.16 1.20
CA GLU A 553 12.03 -13.28 0.31
C GLU A 553 10.77 -13.91 -0.31
N GLU A 554 9.66 -13.98 0.44
CA GLU A 554 8.44 -14.65 0.00
C GLU A 554 7.49 -13.78 -0.84
N VAL A 555 7.68 -12.46 -0.85
CA VAL A 555 6.83 -11.53 -1.61
C VAL A 555 6.96 -11.79 -3.10
N ARG A 556 5.81 -11.81 -3.80
CA ARG A 556 5.71 -12.07 -5.24
C ARG A 556 5.21 -10.88 -6.06
N TRP A 557 4.35 -10.07 -5.46
CA TRP A 557 3.86 -8.80 -6.00
C TRP A 557 4.22 -7.68 -5.03
N THR A 558 4.87 -6.64 -5.54
CA THR A 558 5.60 -5.65 -4.74
C THR A 558 4.69 -4.64 -4.05
N ASP A 559 3.49 -4.43 -4.57
CA ASP A 559 2.41 -3.70 -3.88
C ASP A 559 1.80 -4.51 -2.71
N ARG A 560 2.14 -5.81 -2.58
CA ARG A 560 1.65 -6.73 -1.53
C ARG A 560 2.63 -7.00 -0.38
N VAL A 561 3.75 -6.28 -0.26
CA VAL A 561 4.80 -6.52 0.77
C VAL A 561 4.26 -6.78 2.18
N PHE A 562 3.21 -6.06 2.60
CA PHE A 562 2.65 -6.15 3.96
C PHE A 562 1.33 -6.93 4.04
N ARG A 563 0.98 -7.72 3.02
CA ARG A 563 -0.34 -8.37 2.92
C ARG A 563 -0.39 -9.77 3.53
N PHE A 564 0.74 -10.45 3.67
CA PHE A 564 0.78 -11.87 4.04
C PHE A 564 -0.01 -12.20 5.32
N HIS A 565 0.20 -11.44 6.41
CA HIS A 565 -0.51 -11.70 7.67
C HIS A 565 -2.01 -11.50 7.53
N ARG A 566 -2.44 -10.30 7.10
CA ARG A 566 -3.86 -9.96 6.94
C ARG A 566 -4.60 -10.84 5.96
N ALA A 567 -4.01 -11.06 4.79
CA ALA A 567 -4.69 -11.69 3.66
C ALA A 567 -4.72 -13.21 3.78
N TYR A 568 -3.76 -13.82 4.49
CA TYR A 568 -3.63 -15.27 4.62
C TYR A 568 -3.51 -15.73 6.07
N LEU A 569 -2.42 -15.36 6.78
CA LEU A 569 -2.06 -16.03 8.03
C LEU A 569 -3.13 -15.87 9.12
N ASN A 570 -3.70 -14.68 9.25
CA ASN A 570 -4.70 -14.34 10.26
C ASN A 570 -6.03 -15.13 10.09
N GLU A 571 -6.29 -15.76 8.94
CA GLU A 571 -7.42 -16.68 8.76
C GLU A 571 -7.27 -17.98 9.56
N TYR A 572 -6.04 -18.29 9.99
CA TYR A 572 -5.67 -19.57 10.61
C TYR A 572 -5.00 -19.43 11.98
N LEU A 573 -4.86 -18.22 12.51
CA LEU A 573 -4.33 -17.97 13.85
C LEU A 573 -5.45 -17.80 14.86
N ASP A 574 -5.28 -18.38 16.05
CA ASP A 574 -6.18 -18.12 17.19
C ASP A 574 -6.10 -16.65 17.64
N GLU A 575 -4.90 -16.09 17.58
CA GLU A 575 -4.61 -14.68 17.84
C GLU A 575 -4.08 -14.01 16.56
N PRO A 576 -4.85 -13.10 15.93
CA PRO A 576 -4.39 -12.37 14.76
C PRO A 576 -3.15 -11.51 15.06
N ILE A 577 -2.23 -11.42 14.09
CA ILE A 577 -1.15 -10.43 14.12
C ILE A 577 -1.74 -9.09 13.62
N PRO A 578 -1.48 -7.95 14.30
CA PRO A 578 -1.96 -6.65 13.83
C PRO A 578 -1.46 -6.31 12.42
N ASP A 579 -2.27 -5.55 11.69
CA ASP A 579 -1.87 -5.01 10.40
C ASP A 579 -0.89 -3.85 10.55
N PHE A 580 0.10 -3.79 9.65
CA PHE A 580 0.98 -2.63 9.54
C PHE A 580 0.29 -1.52 8.73
N ASP A 581 0.14 -0.33 9.34
CA ASP A 581 -0.36 0.88 8.70
C ASP A 581 0.75 1.94 8.60
N PRO A 582 1.32 2.15 7.41
CA PRO A 582 2.30 3.20 7.18
C PRO A 582 1.70 4.60 7.30
N THR A 583 0.39 4.76 7.10
CA THR A 583 -0.27 6.08 7.14
C THR A 583 -0.24 6.62 8.56
N PHE A 584 -0.72 5.83 9.53
CA PHE A 584 -0.65 6.17 10.95
C PHE A 584 0.76 6.57 11.40
N LEU A 585 1.77 5.76 11.04
CA LEU A 585 3.15 6.02 11.45
C LEU A 585 3.64 7.36 10.86
N TYR A 586 3.38 7.59 9.57
CA TYR A 586 3.71 8.86 8.92
C TYR A 586 3.00 10.07 9.53
N GLN A 587 1.69 9.96 9.80
CA GLN A 587 0.89 11.02 10.40
C GLN A 587 1.48 11.45 11.75
N SER A 588 1.80 10.47 12.62
CA SER A 588 2.35 10.75 13.95
C SER A 588 3.69 11.49 13.92
N ILE A 589 4.55 11.16 12.95
CA ILE A 589 5.92 11.71 12.83
C ILE A 589 5.90 13.10 12.19
N SER A 590 5.02 13.30 11.21
CA SER A 590 5.05 14.46 10.30
C SER A 590 3.95 15.48 10.57
N GLY A 591 2.95 15.15 11.40
CA GLY A 591 1.78 16.00 11.65
C GLY A 591 0.70 15.94 10.56
N ASN A 592 0.94 15.17 9.48
CA ASN A 592 -0.04 14.98 8.42
C ASN A 592 -1.33 14.33 8.95
N ILE A 593 -2.46 14.59 8.28
CA ILE A 593 -3.75 13.94 8.55
C ILE A 593 -4.25 13.31 7.25
N GLY A 594 -4.63 12.03 7.31
CA GLY A 594 -5.08 11.26 6.16
C GLY A 594 -3.95 10.89 5.20
N SER A 595 -4.31 10.65 3.93
CA SER A 595 -3.37 10.19 2.90
C SER A 595 -2.33 11.24 2.52
N ALA A 596 -1.09 10.80 2.25
CA ALA A 596 -0.03 11.64 1.69
C ALA A 596 -0.05 11.74 0.15
N LEU A 597 -0.92 10.95 -0.51
CA LEU A 597 -1.02 10.88 -1.96
C LEU A 597 -1.84 12.04 -2.53
N TYR A 598 -2.95 12.37 -1.86
CA TYR A 598 -3.90 13.39 -2.28
C TYR A 598 -4.02 14.43 -1.18
N PHE A 599 -3.88 15.71 -1.54
CA PHE A 599 -3.90 16.85 -0.61
C PHE A 599 -3.16 16.60 0.73
N PRO A 600 -1.84 16.32 0.69
CA PRO A 600 -1.05 16.13 1.90
C PRO A 600 -0.94 17.44 2.69
N ILE A 601 -1.25 17.40 3.99
CA ILE A 601 -1.09 18.55 4.91
C ILE A 601 0.04 18.26 5.92
N THR A 602 1.19 17.86 5.39
CA THR A 602 2.40 17.55 6.16
C THR A 602 2.90 18.77 6.91
N ALA A 603 3.06 18.67 8.23
CA ALA A 603 3.56 19.79 9.04
C ALA A 603 5.08 19.90 8.99
N VAL A 604 5.79 18.78 9.07
CA VAL A 604 7.26 18.73 9.19
C VAL A 604 7.88 17.57 8.40
N ARG A 605 9.07 17.78 7.85
CA ARG A 605 10.01 16.73 7.45
C ARG A 605 11.29 16.88 8.26
N TRP A 606 11.76 15.77 8.85
CA TRP A 606 12.98 15.72 9.64
C TRP A 606 14.16 15.33 8.74
N HIS A 607 15.08 16.26 8.49
CA HIS A 607 16.27 16.01 7.66
C HIS A 607 17.34 15.31 8.49
N THR A 608 17.08 14.03 8.76
CA THR A 608 17.94 13.16 9.55
C THR A 608 17.59 11.69 9.31
N PRO A 609 18.52 10.74 9.46
CA PRO A 609 18.21 9.32 9.33
C PRO A 609 17.16 8.86 10.35
N ALA A 610 16.25 7.97 9.98
CA ALA A 610 15.22 7.49 10.91
C ALA A 610 15.77 6.68 12.11
N LYS A 611 17.02 6.20 12.01
CA LYS A 611 17.69 5.41 13.05
C LYS A 611 17.81 6.20 14.36
N ASP A 612 17.45 5.56 15.48
CA ASP A 612 17.62 6.08 16.85
C ASP A 612 16.98 7.45 17.09
N PHE A 613 15.83 7.69 16.46
CA PHE A 613 15.02 8.89 16.63
C PHE A 613 13.53 8.55 16.60
N ALA A 614 12.77 9.24 17.44
CA ALA A 614 11.32 9.22 17.43
C ALA A 614 10.80 10.66 17.51
N ALA A 615 9.69 10.91 16.82
CA ALA A 615 9.01 12.20 16.80
C ALA A 615 7.50 12.00 16.85
N LEU A 616 6.83 12.80 17.66
CA LEU A 616 5.38 12.84 17.78
C LEU A 616 4.92 14.29 17.64
N VAL A 617 4.24 14.61 16.54
CA VAL A 617 3.64 15.94 16.36
C VAL A 617 2.37 16.03 17.19
N VAL A 618 2.37 16.94 18.15
CA VAL A 618 1.29 17.19 19.11
C VAL A 618 0.32 18.24 18.56
N GLU A 619 0.86 19.30 17.97
CA GLU A 619 0.09 20.40 17.41
C GLU A 619 0.74 20.88 16.10
N ALA A 620 -0.09 21.17 15.10
CA ALA A 620 0.36 21.78 13.87
C ALA A 620 -0.81 22.56 13.25
N ASN A 621 -0.61 23.85 13.03
CA ASN A 621 -1.49 24.74 12.28
C ASN A 621 -0.63 25.80 11.55
N ASN A 622 -1.23 26.88 11.05
CA ASN A 622 -0.53 27.91 10.31
C ASN A 622 0.29 28.89 11.17
N GLU A 623 0.10 28.90 12.49
CA GLU A 623 0.74 29.83 13.43
C GLU A 623 1.57 29.13 14.51
N ALA A 624 1.34 27.83 14.73
CA ALA A 624 1.98 27.07 15.78
C ALA A 624 2.35 25.65 15.34
N PHE A 625 3.47 25.18 15.87
CA PHE A 625 3.90 23.79 15.77
C PHE A 625 4.46 23.31 17.11
N ILE A 626 4.04 22.11 17.52
CA ILE A 626 4.56 21.45 18.72
C ILE A 626 4.83 19.99 18.42
N ALA A 627 6.03 19.52 18.77
CA ALA A 627 6.38 18.11 18.73
C ALA A 627 7.12 17.65 19.98
N GLU A 628 6.90 16.39 20.35
CA GLU A 628 7.74 15.65 21.30
C GLU A 628 8.76 14.81 20.52
N LEU A 629 10.04 14.93 20.86
CA LEU A 629 11.15 14.28 20.20
C LEU A 629 11.94 13.44 21.21
N PHE A 630 12.48 12.31 20.76
CA PHE A 630 13.37 11.48 21.57
C PHE A 630 14.52 10.95 20.72
N HIS A 631 15.76 11.20 21.18
CA HIS A 631 16.97 10.63 20.59
C HIS A 631 17.49 9.48 21.44
N PHE A 632 17.67 8.29 20.85
CA PHE A 632 18.07 7.08 21.57
C PHE A 632 19.59 6.91 21.70
N GLY A 633 20.38 7.70 20.97
CA GLY A 633 21.84 7.65 21.04
C GLY A 633 22.38 8.13 22.37
N THR A 634 23.66 7.88 22.60
CA THR A 634 24.38 8.25 23.83
C THR A 634 25.02 9.63 23.76
N GLU A 635 25.11 10.21 22.57
CA GLU A 635 25.66 11.55 22.32
C GLU A 635 24.56 12.50 21.81
N ALA A 636 24.82 13.80 21.83
CA ALA A 636 23.88 14.76 21.28
C ALA A 636 23.75 14.59 19.75
N ARG A 637 22.52 14.70 19.25
CA ARG A 637 22.22 14.63 17.82
C ARG A 637 21.92 16.00 17.27
N THR A 638 22.66 16.40 16.25
CA THR A 638 22.29 17.56 15.42
C THR A 638 21.48 17.08 14.22
N LEU A 639 20.38 17.76 13.93
CA LEU A 639 19.52 17.49 12.78
C LEU A 639 18.96 18.79 12.20
N GLU A 640 18.35 18.68 11.03
CA GLU A 640 17.60 19.77 10.41
C GLU A 640 16.12 19.39 10.29
N ALA A 641 15.22 20.38 10.19
CA ALA A 641 13.79 20.16 9.95
C ALA A 641 13.21 21.25 9.02
N SER A 642 12.30 20.87 8.12
CA SER A 642 11.52 21.81 7.32
C SER A 642 10.06 21.76 7.73
N PHE A 643 9.44 22.94 7.90
CA PHE A 643 8.05 23.10 8.30
C PHE A 643 7.23 23.65 7.13
N PHE A 644 6.13 22.99 6.78
CA PHE A 644 5.38 23.30 5.54
C PHE A 644 4.00 23.93 5.78
N LEU A 645 3.45 23.86 7.00
CA LEU A 645 2.14 24.45 7.31
C LEU A 645 2.21 25.86 7.89
N LEU A 646 3.34 26.23 8.49
CA LEU A 646 3.52 27.55 9.07
C LEU A 646 3.47 28.62 7.97
N LYS A 647 2.67 29.67 8.19
CA LYS A 647 2.56 30.80 7.27
C LYS A 647 3.84 31.65 7.28
N GLU A 648 3.99 32.51 6.28
CA GLU A 648 5.13 33.44 6.26
C GLU A 648 5.06 34.40 7.46
N GLY A 649 6.18 34.61 8.14
CA GLY A 649 6.28 35.51 9.29
C GLY A 649 7.45 35.21 10.22
N SER A 650 7.48 35.91 11.35
CA SER A 650 8.48 35.72 12.40
C SER A 650 7.97 34.68 13.40
N TYR A 651 8.88 33.90 13.98
CA TYR A 651 8.53 32.86 14.94
C TYR A 651 9.56 32.78 16.06
N SER A 652 9.10 32.48 17.27
CA SER A 652 9.92 32.07 18.40
C SER A 652 9.92 30.54 18.50
N ILE A 653 11.12 29.97 18.50
CA ILE A 653 11.37 28.54 18.69
C ILE A 653 11.90 28.32 20.09
N GLN A 654 11.30 27.40 20.82
CA GLN A 654 11.74 26.98 22.13
C GLN A 654 11.94 25.46 22.15
N ILE A 655 13.12 25.03 22.62
CA ILE A 655 13.42 23.63 22.87
C ILE A 655 13.48 23.44 24.38
N THR A 656 12.65 22.54 24.90
CA THR A 656 12.63 22.24 26.34
C THR A 656 12.91 20.78 26.62
N ALA A 657 13.65 20.52 27.69
CA ALA A 657 13.89 19.19 28.24
C ALA A 657 13.51 19.22 29.72
N ASN A 658 12.65 18.30 30.18
CA ASN A 658 12.14 18.29 31.57
C ASN A 658 11.60 19.66 32.03
N SER A 659 10.83 20.32 31.15
CA SER A 659 10.26 21.66 31.37
C SER A 659 11.28 22.81 31.53
N GLN A 660 12.56 22.57 31.26
CA GLN A 660 13.59 23.61 31.22
C GLN A 660 13.94 23.94 29.77
N THR A 661 13.96 25.23 29.43
CA THR A 661 14.45 25.70 28.12
C THR A 661 15.94 25.42 28.02
N ILE A 662 16.31 24.63 27.01
CA ILE A 662 17.70 24.31 26.70
C ILE A 662 18.21 25.06 25.46
N ASP A 663 17.29 25.55 24.62
CA ASP A 663 17.61 26.38 23.46
C ASP A 663 16.41 27.28 23.11
N HIS A 664 16.71 28.47 22.59
CA HIS A 664 15.72 29.46 22.15
C HIS A 664 16.27 30.21 20.93
N GLN A 665 15.46 30.28 19.87
CA GLN A 665 15.85 30.90 18.61
C GLN A 665 14.68 31.70 18.03
N ASN A 666 14.96 32.83 17.38
CA ASN A 666 13.97 33.53 16.57
C ASN A 666 14.29 33.28 15.10
N ILE A 667 13.28 32.94 14.30
CA ILE A 667 13.43 32.73 12.86
C ILE A 667 12.38 33.51 12.09
N THR A 668 12.64 33.70 10.80
CA THR A 668 11.64 34.16 9.84
C THR A 668 11.39 33.06 8.83
N ILE A 669 10.14 32.65 8.68
CA ILE A 669 9.68 31.74 7.64
C ILE A 669 9.27 32.58 6.44
N GLY A 670 9.94 32.39 5.31
CA GLY A 670 9.61 33.01 4.04
C GLY A 670 8.92 32.02 3.08
N SER A 671 8.89 32.36 1.81
CA SER A 671 8.21 31.56 0.76
C SER A 671 8.80 30.17 0.53
N SER A 672 10.03 29.93 0.98
CA SER A 672 10.64 28.60 1.03
C SER A 672 10.79 28.17 2.50
N ALA A 673 10.29 26.98 2.85
CA ALA A 673 10.43 26.41 4.19
C ALA A 673 11.93 26.30 4.57
N PRO A 674 12.44 27.10 5.53
CA PRO A 674 13.84 27.02 5.91
C PRO A 674 14.15 25.66 6.52
N ARG A 675 15.39 25.19 6.34
CA ARG A 675 15.92 24.06 7.12
C ARG A 675 16.38 24.60 8.47
N LEU A 676 15.60 24.33 9.51
CA LEU A 676 15.91 24.71 10.88
C LEU A 676 16.87 23.70 11.50
N LYS A 677 18.00 24.17 12.01
CA LYS A 677 18.96 23.33 12.74
C LYS A 677 18.53 23.16 14.20
N LEU A 678 18.53 21.91 14.66
CA LEU A 678 18.15 21.50 16.02
C LEU A 678 19.25 20.62 16.62
N THR A 679 19.52 20.78 17.91
CA THR A 679 20.41 19.88 18.66
C THR A 679 19.65 19.24 19.80
N LEU A 680 19.53 17.91 19.76
CA LEU A 680 18.80 17.11 20.73
C LEU A 680 19.79 16.44 21.69
N PRO A 681 19.62 16.58 23.02
CA PRO A 681 20.41 15.81 23.96
C PRO A 681 20.02 14.32 23.91
N PRO A 682 20.93 13.41 24.30
CA PRO A 682 20.67 11.98 24.32
C PRO A 682 19.63 11.61 25.39
N GLN A 683 18.76 10.67 25.05
CA GLN A 683 17.88 9.92 25.95
C GLN A 683 17.00 10.79 26.87
N LYS A 684 16.51 11.93 26.34
CA LYS A 684 15.56 12.81 27.01
C LYS A 684 14.38 13.07 26.10
N VAL A 685 13.19 13.19 26.69
CA VAL A 685 12.01 13.71 25.99
C VAL A 685 12.20 15.22 25.81
N ILE A 686 12.16 15.64 24.56
CA ILE A 686 12.30 17.04 24.16
C ILE A 686 10.98 17.54 23.63
N ARG A 687 10.57 18.72 24.06
CA ARG A 687 9.43 19.42 23.45
C ARG A 687 9.96 20.58 22.62
N LEU A 688 9.72 20.50 21.32
CA LEU A 688 9.93 21.57 20.35
C LEU A 688 8.64 22.36 20.23
N SER A 689 8.69 23.67 20.45
CA SER A 689 7.56 24.58 20.30
C SER A 689 7.96 25.73 19.38
N ILE A 690 7.14 26.00 18.37
CA ILE A 690 7.28 27.10 17.41
C ILE A 690 5.99 27.91 17.48
N GLN A 691 6.09 29.21 17.68
CA GLN A 691 4.96 30.13 17.86
C GLN A 691 5.21 31.41 17.06
N TYR A 692 4.18 31.88 16.34
CA TYR A 692 4.19 33.10 15.51
C TYR A 692 4.42 34.39 16.33
#